data_AF-A0A749I766-F1
#
_entry.id   AF-A0A749I766-F1
#
_cell.length_a   1.000
_cell.length_b   1.000
_cell.length_c   1.000
_cell.angle_alpha   90.00
_cell.angle_beta   90.00
_cell.angle_gamma   90.00
#
_symmetry.space_group_name_H-M   'P 1'
#
loop_
_entity.id
_entity.type
_entity.pdbx_description
1 polymer ?
#
loop_
_entity_poly.entity_id
_entity_poly.type
_entity_poly.pdbx_seq_one_letter_code
_entity_poly.pdbx_strand_id
1 'polypeptide(L)'
;MQTIDGNGAVASVAFRTSEVIAIYPITPSSTMAEQADAWAGNGLKNVWGDTPRVVEMQSEGGAIAAVHGALQTGSLSTSFTSSQGLLLMIPTLYKLAGQLTPFVLHVAARTVATHALSIFGDHSDVMAVRQTGCAMLCAASVQEAQDFALIAHRATLKSRVPFIHFFDGFRTSHEINKIIPLTDETILNLMPQAEIDAHRARALNPEHPVIRGTSANPDTYFQSREATNPWYNAVYDHVEEAMKAFGDATGRQYQPFEYYGHPQAERVIIMMGSALGTCEEVVDELLIRGEKVGVLKVRLFRPFSAKHLLQALPETVRAIAVLDRTKEPGAQAEPLYLDVMTALAEAFNNGERETLPRTIGGRYGLSSKEFGPACVLAVFNELSRAKPKPRFTVGIYDDVTNLSLPLPENTLPGSAKLEALFYGLGSDGSVSATKNNIKIIGNSTPWYAQGYFVYDSKKAGGLTVSHLRVSEKPIRSAYLIAQADFVGCHQLQFIDKYQMAERLKPGGIFLLNTPYSADEVWSRLPQEVQAVLNQKKARFYVVNAAKIARECGLGARINTVMQMAFFHLTHILPGDSALVELQGAIAKSYSSKGQDLVERNWQALALAQESLAEVPLQAVNPHSAHRPPVVSDAAPDFVKTV
;
A
#
# COMPACT_ATOMS: atom_id res chain seq x y z
N MET A 1 20.13 -1.39 1.23
CA MET A 1 18.71 -1.25 0.83
C MET A 1 18.13 -2.63 0.60
N GLN A 2 16.82 -2.82 0.75
CA GLN A 2 16.14 -4.10 0.53
C GLN A 2 14.83 -3.89 -0.22
N THR A 3 14.37 -4.90 -0.95
CA THR A 3 13.10 -4.87 -1.69
C THR A 3 12.07 -5.74 -1.00
N ILE A 4 11.06 -5.12 -0.38
CA ILE A 4 10.06 -5.77 0.49
C ILE A 4 8.69 -5.09 0.35
N ASP A 5 7.62 -5.77 0.77
CA ASP A 5 6.28 -5.16 0.86
C ASP A 5 6.02 -4.50 2.22
N GLY A 6 4.95 -3.71 2.30
CA GLY A 6 4.56 -2.99 3.53
C GLY A 6 4.32 -3.93 4.72
N ASN A 7 3.63 -5.05 4.49
CA ASN A 7 3.42 -6.06 5.54
C ASN A 7 4.75 -6.57 6.09
N GLY A 8 5.70 -6.96 5.22
CA GLY A 8 6.97 -7.51 5.68
C GLY A 8 7.87 -6.47 6.35
N ALA A 9 7.82 -5.23 5.90
CA ALA A 9 8.55 -4.14 6.53
C ALA A 9 8.06 -3.88 7.96
N VAL A 10 6.73 -3.88 8.16
CA VAL A 10 6.10 -3.67 9.48
C VAL A 10 6.29 -4.86 10.40
N ALA A 11 6.04 -6.08 9.90
CA ALA A 11 6.23 -7.31 10.67
C ALA A 11 7.67 -7.41 11.18
N SER A 12 8.65 -7.04 10.36
CA SER A 12 10.07 -7.07 10.74
C SER A 12 10.37 -6.18 11.95
N VAL A 13 9.80 -4.98 12.02
CA VAL A 13 9.96 -4.10 13.19
C VAL A 13 9.20 -4.65 14.38
N ALA A 14 7.90 -4.96 14.20
CA ALA A 14 7.02 -5.43 15.26
C ALA A 14 7.54 -6.71 15.94
N PHE A 15 8.09 -7.65 15.16
CA PHE A 15 8.70 -8.86 15.69
C PHE A 15 9.94 -8.56 16.54
N ARG A 16 10.81 -7.68 16.02
CA ARG A 16 12.08 -7.32 16.67
C ARG A 16 11.91 -6.45 17.91
N THR A 17 10.76 -5.79 18.09
CA THR A 17 10.44 -4.94 19.26
C THR A 17 9.44 -5.57 20.23
N SER A 18 9.07 -6.84 20.07
CA SER A 18 8.08 -7.51 20.92
C SER A 18 8.61 -8.81 21.55
N GLU A 19 7.99 -9.20 22.66
CA GLU A 19 8.21 -10.46 23.38
C GLU A 19 7.03 -11.42 23.17
N VAL A 20 5.80 -10.90 23.05
CA VAL A 20 4.59 -11.69 22.79
C VAL A 20 3.83 -11.12 21.60
N ILE A 21 3.39 -11.99 20.69
CA ILE A 21 2.62 -11.60 19.51
C ILE A 21 1.39 -12.50 19.42
N ALA A 22 0.22 -11.97 19.76
CA ALA A 22 -1.03 -12.73 19.61
C ALA A 22 -1.68 -12.40 18.26
N ILE A 23 -2.03 -13.42 17.49
CA ILE A 23 -2.45 -13.28 16.10
C ILE A 23 -3.79 -13.96 15.82
N TYR A 24 -4.45 -13.49 14.76
CA TYR A 24 -5.52 -14.20 14.07
C TYR A 24 -5.49 -13.79 12.59
N PRO A 25 -5.62 -14.72 11.64
CA PRO A 25 -5.44 -14.41 10.22
C PRO A 25 -6.65 -13.67 9.64
N ILE A 26 -6.41 -12.47 9.09
CA ILE A 26 -7.38 -11.73 8.28
C ILE A 26 -6.66 -10.97 7.17
N THR A 27 -7.12 -11.14 5.92
CA THR A 27 -6.60 -10.39 4.77
C THR A 27 -6.91 -8.90 4.91
N PRO A 28 -6.02 -7.97 4.57
CA PRO A 28 -4.65 -8.16 4.05
C PRO A 28 -3.54 -8.23 5.11
N SER A 29 -3.83 -8.27 6.41
CA SER A 29 -2.80 -8.33 7.47
C SER A 29 -2.17 -9.70 7.71
N SER A 30 -2.76 -10.80 7.22
CA SER A 30 -2.29 -12.18 7.49
C SER A 30 -0.79 -12.39 7.24
N THR A 31 -0.23 -11.78 6.20
CA THR A 31 1.21 -11.91 5.90
C THR A 31 2.11 -11.45 7.05
N MET A 32 1.70 -10.45 7.83
CA MET A 32 2.46 -10.02 9.01
C MET A 32 2.49 -11.11 10.08
N ALA A 33 1.34 -11.73 10.35
CA ALA A 33 1.20 -12.82 11.31
C ALA A 33 1.97 -14.08 10.86
N GLU A 34 1.83 -14.47 9.59
CA GLU A 34 2.54 -15.61 8.99
C GLU A 34 4.07 -15.45 9.06
N GLN A 35 4.57 -14.24 8.79
CA GLN A 35 6.01 -13.98 8.88
C GLN A 35 6.52 -14.00 10.31
N ALA A 36 5.78 -13.40 11.25
CA ALA A 36 6.14 -13.44 12.66
C ALA A 36 6.20 -14.89 13.18
N ASP A 37 5.19 -15.71 12.85
CA ASP A 37 5.13 -17.12 13.21
C ASP A 37 6.30 -17.92 12.60
N ALA A 38 6.54 -17.74 11.30
CA ALA A 38 7.66 -18.40 10.62
C ALA A 38 9.03 -18.00 11.19
N TRP A 39 9.24 -16.73 11.55
CA TRP A 39 10.48 -16.28 12.16
C TRP A 39 10.68 -16.84 13.56
N ALA A 40 9.62 -16.89 14.38
CA ALA A 40 9.65 -17.53 15.70
C ALA A 40 9.96 -19.03 15.58
N GLY A 41 9.29 -19.74 14.67
CA GLY A 41 9.52 -21.16 14.41
C GLY A 41 10.93 -21.49 13.92
N ASN A 42 11.59 -20.55 13.23
CA ASN A 42 12.99 -20.64 12.81
C ASN A 42 13.99 -20.16 13.89
N GLY A 43 13.52 -19.78 15.08
CA GLY A 43 14.37 -19.35 16.20
C GLY A 43 14.97 -17.95 16.03
N LEU A 44 14.43 -17.12 15.14
CA LEU A 44 14.88 -15.73 14.97
C LEU A 44 14.68 -14.96 16.29
N LYS A 45 15.63 -14.07 16.61
CA LYS A 45 15.64 -13.30 17.85
C LYS A 45 15.14 -11.89 17.64
N ASN A 46 14.54 -11.32 18.68
CA ASN A 46 14.28 -9.90 18.80
C ASN A 46 15.58 -9.14 19.16
N VAL A 47 15.52 -7.80 19.27
CA VAL A 47 16.72 -7.00 19.55
C VAL A 47 17.33 -7.23 20.94
N TRP A 48 16.63 -7.93 21.85
CA TRP A 48 17.11 -8.30 23.17
C TRP A 48 17.65 -9.74 23.26
N GLY A 49 17.62 -10.49 22.15
CA GLY A 49 18.15 -11.86 22.08
C GLY A 49 17.14 -12.97 22.38
N ASP A 50 15.87 -12.63 22.63
CA ASP A 50 14.80 -13.60 22.90
C ASP A 50 14.03 -13.95 21.62
N THR A 51 13.45 -15.15 21.56
CA THR A 51 12.53 -15.51 20.47
C THR A 51 11.12 -15.08 20.88
N PRO A 52 10.47 -14.15 20.15
CA PRO A 52 9.10 -13.75 20.44
C PRO A 52 8.14 -14.94 20.47
N ARG A 53 7.25 -14.97 21.45
CA ARG A 53 6.21 -15.99 21.55
C ARG A 53 5.02 -15.59 20.69
N VAL A 54 4.85 -16.27 19.56
CA VAL A 54 3.68 -16.10 18.68
C VAL A 54 2.58 -17.06 19.09
N VAL A 55 1.35 -16.56 19.25
CA VAL A 55 0.19 -17.37 19.66
C VAL A 55 -1.01 -17.04 18.78
N GLU A 56 -1.53 -18.04 18.07
CA GLU A 56 -2.79 -17.93 17.35
C GLU A 56 -3.97 -18.13 18.30
N MET A 57 -4.93 -17.21 18.27
CA MET A 57 -6.14 -17.26 19.09
C MET A 57 -7.36 -17.75 18.27
N GLN A 58 -8.52 -17.88 18.91
CA GLN A 58 -9.75 -18.32 18.24
C GLN A 58 -10.46 -17.23 17.41
N SER A 59 -10.14 -15.96 17.66
CA SER A 59 -10.62 -14.77 16.93
C SER A 59 -9.75 -13.57 17.27
N GLU A 60 -9.90 -12.46 16.54
CA GLU A 60 -9.23 -11.19 16.84
C GLU A 60 -9.61 -10.63 18.22
N GLY A 61 -10.84 -10.86 18.67
CA GLY A 61 -11.27 -10.53 20.03
C GLY A 61 -10.46 -11.30 21.09
N GLY A 62 -10.17 -12.58 20.84
CA GLY A 62 -9.27 -13.38 21.65
C GLY A 62 -7.81 -12.91 21.56
N ALA A 63 -7.34 -12.57 20.36
CA ALA A 63 -5.98 -12.05 20.12
C ALA A 63 -5.70 -10.79 20.93
N ILE A 64 -6.57 -9.78 20.86
CA ILE A 64 -6.36 -8.55 21.62
C ILE A 64 -6.50 -8.76 23.13
N ALA A 65 -7.35 -9.68 23.58
CA ALA A 65 -7.49 -10.02 24.99
C ALA A 65 -6.22 -10.72 25.52
N ALA A 66 -5.61 -11.60 24.72
CA ALA A 66 -4.33 -12.21 25.03
C ALA A 66 -3.20 -11.17 25.09
N VAL A 67 -3.15 -10.22 24.14
CA VAL A 67 -2.24 -9.06 24.20
C VAL A 67 -2.46 -8.26 25.47
N HIS A 68 -3.71 -7.95 25.82
CA HIS A 68 -4.03 -7.20 27.02
C HIS A 68 -3.52 -7.90 28.28
N GLY A 69 -3.75 -9.21 28.41
CA GLY A 69 -3.23 -10.02 29.50
C GLY A 69 -1.69 -10.04 29.56
N ALA A 70 -1.03 -10.23 28.41
CA ALA A 70 0.43 -10.24 28.32
C ALA A 70 1.05 -8.88 28.72
N LEU A 71 0.45 -7.76 28.31
CA LEU A 71 0.88 -6.43 28.73
C LEU A 71 0.74 -6.22 30.24
N GLN A 72 -0.27 -6.84 30.88
CA GLN A 72 -0.40 -6.79 32.34
C GLN A 72 0.75 -7.50 33.07
N THR A 73 1.49 -8.41 32.43
CA THR A 73 2.68 -9.06 33.02
C THR A 73 3.97 -8.26 32.81
N GLY A 74 3.88 -7.04 32.24
CA GLY A 74 5.04 -6.21 31.93
C GLY A 74 5.74 -6.57 30.62
N SER A 75 5.22 -7.56 29.87
CA SER A 75 5.79 -7.91 28.57
C SER A 75 5.52 -6.85 27.52
N LEU A 76 6.38 -6.75 26.51
CA LEU A 76 6.15 -5.97 25.30
C LEU A 76 5.38 -6.82 24.30
N SER A 77 4.17 -6.38 23.96
CA SER A 77 3.25 -7.18 23.13
C SER A 77 2.67 -6.40 21.96
N THR A 78 2.38 -7.10 20.87
CA THR A 78 1.75 -6.53 19.66
C THR A 78 0.77 -7.51 19.01
N SER A 79 0.02 -7.02 18.03
CA SER A 79 -0.87 -7.81 17.17
C SER A 79 -1.01 -7.16 15.79
N PHE A 80 -1.56 -7.92 14.86
CA PHE A 80 -1.83 -7.52 13.48
C PHE A 80 -3.31 -7.76 13.18
N THR A 81 -3.99 -6.79 12.55
CA THR A 81 -5.40 -6.99 12.16
C THR A 81 -5.83 -6.09 11.00
N SER A 82 -7.08 -6.22 10.57
CA SER A 82 -7.73 -5.42 9.53
C SER A 82 -9.26 -5.54 9.65
N SER A 83 -10.02 -4.57 9.14
CA SER A 83 -11.48 -4.65 8.93
C SER A 83 -12.28 -5.25 10.08
N GLN A 84 -12.99 -6.35 9.85
CA GLN A 84 -13.87 -7.00 10.82
C GLN A 84 -13.11 -7.43 12.08
N GLY A 85 -11.86 -7.86 11.91
CA GLY A 85 -10.98 -8.22 13.00
C GLY A 85 -10.73 -7.04 13.95
N LEU A 86 -10.47 -5.85 13.40
CA LEU A 86 -10.31 -4.63 14.19
C LEU A 86 -11.58 -4.28 14.97
N LEU A 87 -12.77 -4.48 14.39
CA LEU A 87 -14.03 -4.24 15.09
C LEU A 87 -14.21 -5.17 16.30
N LEU A 88 -13.77 -6.43 16.19
CA LEU A 88 -13.80 -7.38 17.31
C LEU A 88 -12.83 -6.98 18.44
N MET A 89 -11.83 -6.14 18.16
CA MET A 89 -10.88 -5.67 19.16
C MET A 89 -11.35 -4.46 19.97
N ILE A 90 -12.40 -3.74 19.51
CA ILE A 90 -12.87 -2.47 20.09
C ILE A 90 -13.03 -2.51 21.63
N PRO A 91 -13.73 -3.50 22.23
CA PRO A 91 -13.94 -3.49 23.67
C PRO A 91 -12.64 -3.50 24.47
N THR A 92 -11.64 -4.25 24.00
CA THR A 92 -10.33 -4.35 24.66
C THR A 92 -9.47 -3.13 24.39
N LEU A 93 -9.59 -2.48 23.23
CA LEU A 93 -8.90 -1.22 22.95
C LEU A 93 -9.28 -0.12 23.97
N TYR A 94 -10.55 0.00 24.33
CA TYR A 94 -10.99 0.90 25.41
C TYR A 94 -10.33 0.58 26.76
N LYS A 95 -10.15 -0.71 27.08
CA LYS A 95 -9.48 -1.13 28.32
C LYS A 95 -8.00 -0.78 28.30
N LEU A 96 -7.31 -1.04 27.19
CA LEU A 96 -5.89 -0.72 27.02
C LEU A 96 -5.63 0.79 27.13
N ALA A 97 -6.46 1.59 26.45
CA ALA A 97 -6.38 3.05 26.49
C ALA A 97 -6.74 3.61 27.87
N GLY A 98 -7.80 3.10 28.50
CA GLY A 98 -8.21 3.51 29.85
C GLY A 98 -7.21 3.12 30.94
N GLN A 99 -6.41 2.08 30.72
CA GLN A 99 -5.36 1.65 31.64
C GLN A 99 -3.99 2.28 31.34
N LEU A 100 -3.90 3.16 30.32
CA LEU A 100 -2.64 3.78 29.89
C LEU A 100 -1.53 2.73 29.73
N THR A 101 -1.86 1.69 28.96
CA THR A 101 -0.97 0.56 28.69
C THR A 101 -0.28 0.76 27.35
N PRO A 102 1.06 0.87 27.31
CA PRO A 102 1.79 1.07 26.07
C PRO A 102 1.77 -0.19 25.22
N PHE A 103 1.30 -0.08 23.98
CA PHE A 103 1.38 -1.13 22.97
C PHE A 103 1.09 -0.55 21.59
N VAL A 104 1.47 -1.28 20.53
CA VAL A 104 1.14 -0.91 19.15
C VAL A 104 0.33 -2.01 18.50
N LEU A 105 -0.82 -1.66 17.94
CA LEU A 105 -1.59 -2.46 17.00
C LEU A 105 -1.22 -2.06 15.58
N HIS A 106 -0.85 -3.02 14.74
CA HIS A 106 -0.53 -2.77 13.34
C HIS A 106 -1.70 -3.16 12.43
N VAL A 107 -2.23 -2.20 11.67
CA VAL A 107 -3.45 -2.37 10.88
C VAL A 107 -3.18 -2.11 9.40
N ALA A 108 -3.39 -3.13 8.57
CA ALA A 108 -3.49 -2.94 7.12
C ALA A 108 -4.93 -2.53 6.77
N ALA A 109 -5.22 -1.23 6.82
CA ALA A 109 -6.57 -0.66 6.80
C ALA A 109 -7.40 -1.17 5.62
N ARG A 110 -8.60 -1.69 5.90
CA ARG A 110 -9.44 -2.44 4.97
C ARG A 110 -10.91 -2.08 5.14
N THR A 111 -11.64 -2.07 4.02
CA THR A 111 -13.10 -1.90 3.97
C THR A 111 -13.84 -2.80 4.96
N VAL A 112 -14.69 -2.19 5.78
CA VAL A 112 -15.71 -2.85 6.61
C VAL A 112 -16.83 -3.39 5.71
N ALA A 113 -17.23 -4.64 5.93
CA ALA A 113 -18.34 -5.23 5.18
C ALA A 113 -19.64 -4.48 5.49
N THR A 114 -20.30 -3.97 4.44
CA THR A 114 -21.57 -3.22 4.56
C THR A 114 -22.63 -3.86 3.65
N HIS A 115 -22.90 -3.28 2.48
CA HIS A 115 -23.75 -3.88 1.45
C HIS A 115 -23.08 -5.10 0.77
N ALA A 116 -21.75 -5.16 0.81
CA ALA A 116 -20.94 -6.27 0.34
C ALA A 116 -19.66 -6.38 1.17
N LEU A 117 -19.06 -7.57 1.16
CA LEU A 117 -17.70 -7.76 1.66
C LEU A 117 -16.69 -7.26 0.62
N SER A 118 -15.67 -6.54 1.09
CA SER A 118 -14.47 -6.29 0.31
C SER A 118 -13.23 -6.66 1.12
N ILE A 119 -12.23 -7.23 0.45
CA ILE A 119 -10.91 -7.46 1.03
C ILE A 119 -9.99 -6.24 0.90
N PHE A 120 -10.36 -5.28 0.07
CA PHE A 120 -9.50 -4.19 -0.35
C PHE A 120 -9.46 -3.00 0.62
N GLY A 121 -8.50 -2.10 0.40
CA GLY A 121 -8.10 -1.07 1.35
C GLY A 121 -8.94 0.20 1.30
N ASP A 122 -9.44 0.62 2.46
CA ASP A 122 -9.90 1.98 2.77
C ASP A 122 -9.78 2.19 4.29
N HIS A 123 -10.22 3.33 4.82
CA HIS A 123 -10.06 3.68 6.24
C HIS A 123 -11.31 3.41 7.08
N SER A 124 -12.33 2.73 6.57
CA SER A 124 -13.58 2.54 7.32
C SER A 124 -13.41 1.80 8.64
N ASP A 125 -12.43 0.89 8.73
CA ASP A 125 -12.12 0.14 9.94
C ASP A 125 -11.41 0.98 11.00
N VAL A 126 -10.33 1.67 10.62
CA VAL A 126 -9.59 2.55 11.53
C VAL A 126 -10.44 3.75 11.98
N MET A 127 -11.33 4.24 11.12
CA MET A 127 -12.27 5.31 11.48
C MET A 127 -13.35 4.84 12.46
N ALA A 128 -13.70 3.55 12.47
CA ALA A 128 -14.64 2.97 13.42
C ALA A 128 -14.08 2.84 14.85
N VAL A 129 -12.76 3.00 15.03
CA VAL A 129 -12.09 2.87 16.33
C VAL A 129 -11.45 4.18 16.82
N ARG A 130 -11.66 5.30 16.11
CA ARG A 130 -11.07 6.61 16.43
C ARG A 130 -11.40 7.16 17.83
N GLN A 131 -12.47 6.65 18.43
CA GLN A 131 -13.01 7.05 19.73
C GLN A 131 -12.50 6.18 20.90
N THR A 132 -11.75 5.12 20.62
CA THR A 132 -11.29 4.15 21.64
C THR A 132 -10.30 4.74 22.64
N GLY A 133 -9.66 5.87 22.29
CA GLY A 133 -8.56 6.46 23.04
C GLY A 133 -7.18 5.97 22.58
N CYS A 134 -7.09 5.15 21.53
CA CYS A 134 -5.80 4.89 20.91
C CYS A 134 -5.31 6.12 20.12
N ALA A 135 -4.02 6.40 20.20
CA ALA A 135 -3.35 7.25 19.22
C ALA A 135 -3.37 6.57 17.85
N MET A 136 -3.41 7.32 16.76
CA MET A 136 -3.53 6.79 15.40
C MET A 136 -2.49 7.43 14.50
N LEU A 137 -1.55 6.62 14.01
CA LEU A 137 -0.43 7.04 13.18
C LEU A 137 -0.50 6.38 11.80
N CYS A 138 -0.62 7.20 10.75
CA CYS A 138 -0.86 6.78 9.37
C CYS A 138 0.41 6.86 8.51
N ALA A 139 0.84 5.74 7.94
CA ALA A 139 1.90 5.68 6.95
C ALA A 139 1.35 5.69 5.51
N ALA A 140 2.03 6.39 4.60
CA ALA A 140 1.66 6.53 3.19
C ALA A 140 2.52 5.70 2.23
N SER A 141 3.63 5.12 2.68
CA SER A 141 4.51 4.32 1.83
C SER A 141 5.04 3.10 2.57
N VAL A 142 5.65 2.16 1.85
CA VAL A 142 6.33 0.99 2.44
C VAL A 142 7.46 1.42 3.39
N GLN A 143 8.22 2.44 3.01
CA GLN A 143 9.28 3.00 3.87
C GLN A 143 8.71 3.61 5.14
N GLU A 144 7.67 4.43 5.02
CA GLU A 144 7.00 5.03 6.18
C GLU A 144 6.34 3.97 7.06
N ALA A 145 5.77 2.90 6.48
CA ALA A 145 5.16 1.84 7.28
C ALA A 145 6.21 1.18 8.19
N GLN A 146 7.43 0.93 7.68
CA GLN A 146 8.54 0.46 8.50
C GLN A 146 8.91 1.47 9.59
N ASP A 147 9.14 2.72 9.20
CA ASP A 147 9.66 3.75 10.08
C ASP A 147 8.65 4.09 11.19
N PHE A 148 7.37 4.19 10.83
CA PHE A 148 6.28 4.54 11.73
C PHE A 148 5.91 3.39 12.66
N ALA A 149 6.20 2.13 12.28
CA ALA A 149 6.13 1.03 13.22
C ALA A 149 7.08 1.28 14.41
N LEU A 150 8.35 1.64 14.16
CA LEU A 150 9.31 1.89 15.25
C LEU A 150 8.99 3.18 16.02
N ILE A 151 8.61 4.25 15.32
CA ILE A 151 8.21 5.53 15.95
C ILE A 151 7.01 5.31 16.87
N ALA A 152 6.01 4.51 16.46
CA ALA A 152 4.86 4.18 17.31
C ALA A 152 5.27 3.39 18.56
N HIS A 153 6.18 2.41 18.43
CA HIS A 153 6.70 1.63 19.57
C HIS A 153 7.45 2.51 20.56
N ARG A 154 8.25 3.46 20.09
CA ARG A 154 8.93 4.44 20.95
C ARG A 154 7.93 5.41 21.61
N ALA A 155 7.02 5.98 20.84
CA ALA A 155 6.06 6.97 21.31
C ALA A 155 5.06 6.38 22.31
N THR A 156 4.60 5.14 22.11
CA THR A 156 3.66 4.49 23.03
C THR A 156 4.29 4.25 24.40
N LEU A 157 5.56 3.83 24.47
CA LEU A 157 6.27 3.61 25.72
C LEU A 157 6.42 4.90 26.53
N LYS A 158 6.73 6.01 25.85
CA LYS A 158 6.88 7.32 26.49
C LYS A 158 5.54 7.92 26.94
N SER A 159 4.55 7.94 26.05
CA SER A 159 3.23 8.53 26.33
C SER A 159 2.33 7.66 27.21
N ARG A 160 2.60 6.36 27.29
CA ARG A 160 1.71 5.32 27.84
C ARG A 160 0.36 5.17 27.14
N VAL A 161 0.12 5.93 26.08
CA VAL A 161 -1.09 5.81 25.28
C VAL A 161 -0.88 4.72 24.23
N PRO A 162 -1.82 3.78 24.05
CA PRO A 162 -1.70 2.77 23.01
C PRO A 162 -1.81 3.35 21.60
N PHE A 163 -1.10 2.76 20.64
CA PHE A 163 -1.08 3.23 19.25
C PHE A 163 -1.73 2.24 18.29
N ILE A 164 -2.48 2.76 17.34
CA ILE A 164 -2.87 2.09 16.10
C ILE A 164 -1.97 2.68 15.01
N HIS A 165 -0.96 1.91 14.61
CA HIS A 165 -0.15 2.20 13.43
C HIS A 165 -0.84 1.57 12.22
N PHE A 166 -1.28 2.40 11.27
CA PHE A 166 -2.03 1.91 10.11
C PHE A 166 -1.48 2.41 8.78
N PHE A 167 -1.73 1.62 7.75
CA PHE A 167 -1.34 1.87 6.36
C PHE A 167 -2.33 1.18 5.43
N ASP A 168 -2.41 1.64 4.19
CA ASP A 168 -3.49 1.24 3.29
C ASP A 168 -3.37 -0.24 2.87
N GLY A 169 -4.43 -1.01 3.11
CA GLY A 169 -4.53 -2.40 2.69
C GLY A 169 -4.39 -2.56 1.18
N PHE A 170 -3.59 -3.55 0.76
CA PHE A 170 -3.11 -3.77 -0.60
C PHE A 170 -2.22 -2.65 -1.13
N ARG A 171 -2.72 -1.42 -1.20
CA ARG A 171 -2.03 -0.28 -1.84
C ARG A 171 -0.68 0.05 -1.22
N THR A 172 -0.53 -0.16 0.09
CA THR A 172 0.77 -0.11 0.79
C THR A 172 1.16 -1.49 1.31
N SER A 173 0.22 -2.25 1.87
CA SER A 173 0.56 -3.52 2.53
C SER A 173 1.13 -4.60 1.59
N HIS A 174 0.74 -4.58 0.31
CA HIS A 174 1.18 -5.54 -0.71
C HIS A 174 1.99 -4.89 -1.84
N GLU A 175 2.19 -3.57 -1.80
CA GLU A 175 3.11 -2.90 -2.71
C GLU A 175 4.53 -3.30 -2.32
N ILE A 176 5.28 -3.86 -3.27
CA ILE A 176 6.70 -4.13 -3.10
C ILE A 176 7.45 -2.86 -3.46
N ASN A 177 8.33 -2.40 -2.60
CA ASN A 177 9.16 -1.22 -2.84
C ASN A 177 10.58 -1.45 -2.32
N LYS A 178 11.55 -0.72 -2.89
CA LYS A 178 12.94 -0.71 -2.42
C LYS A 178 13.09 0.31 -1.31
N ILE A 179 13.36 -0.16 -0.09
CA ILE A 179 13.46 0.64 1.12
C ILE A 179 14.85 0.56 1.75
N ILE A 180 15.11 1.47 2.67
CA ILE A 180 16.25 1.41 3.58
C ILE A 180 15.80 0.65 4.84
N PRO A 181 16.30 -0.58 5.08
CA PRO A 181 15.95 -1.34 6.28
C PRO A 181 16.53 -0.74 7.55
N LEU A 182 15.89 -1.02 8.68
CA LEU A 182 16.44 -0.71 10.01
C LEU A 182 17.33 -1.85 10.50
N THR A 183 18.54 -1.51 10.94
CA THR A 183 19.44 -2.46 11.62
C THR A 183 18.96 -2.72 13.05
N ASP A 184 19.32 -3.86 13.61
CA ASP A 184 18.97 -4.21 15.00
C ASP A 184 19.60 -3.21 15.99
N GLU A 185 20.81 -2.73 15.71
CA GLU A 185 21.46 -1.66 16.48
C GLU A 185 20.63 -0.37 16.45
N THR A 186 20.13 0.06 15.29
CA THR A 186 19.30 1.26 15.18
C THR A 186 18.00 1.11 15.97
N ILE A 187 17.36 -0.06 15.87
CA ILE A 187 16.13 -0.35 16.63
C ILE A 187 16.43 -0.30 18.12
N LEU A 188 17.45 -1.02 18.59
CA LEU A 188 17.82 -1.09 19.99
C LEU A 188 18.14 0.29 20.56
N ASN A 189 18.93 1.11 19.84
CA ASN A 189 19.28 2.47 20.24
C ASN A 189 18.07 3.40 20.36
N LEU A 190 17.02 3.16 19.56
CA LEU A 190 15.78 3.95 19.59
C LEU A 190 14.76 3.42 20.60
N MET A 191 14.94 2.23 21.18
CA MET A 191 14.03 1.72 22.21
C MET A 191 14.31 2.39 23.56
N PRO A 192 13.30 3.00 24.21
CA PRO A 192 13.51 3.78 25.43
C PRO A 192 13.58 2.88 26.67
N GLN A 193 14.79 2.49 27.09
CA GLN A 193 14.99 1.50 28.17
C GLN A 193 14.34 1.89 29.51
N ALA A 194 14.44 3.16 29.93
CA ALA A 194 13.85 3.62 31.18
C ALA A 194 12.32 3.49 31.19
N GLU A 195 11.67 3.76 30.06
CA GLU A 195 10.23 3.63 29.87
C GLU A 195 9.78 2.16 29.80
N ILE A 196 10.62 1.28 29.24
CA ILE A 196 10.42 -0.19 29.28
C ILE A 196 10.49 -0.69 30.73
N ASP A 197 11.50 -0.27 31.49
CA ASP A 197 11.65 -0.64 32.89
C ASP A 197 10.46 -0.12 33.72
N ALA A 198 10.01 1.11 33.44
CA ALA A 198 8.83 1.66 34.09
C ALA A 198 7.54 0.90 33.73
N HIS A 199 7.40 0.40 32.50
CA HIS A 199 6.29 -0.49 32.11
C HIS A 199 6.31 -1.80 32.89
N ARG A 200 7.49 -2.44 32.97
CA ARG A 200 7.69 -3.68 33.74
C ARG A 200 7.43 -3.49 35.24
N ALA A 201 7.84 -2.36 35.82
CA ALA A 201 7.57 -2.01 37.21
C ALA A 201 6.07 -1.82 37.53
N ARG A 202 5.23 -1.62 36.51
CA ARG A 202 3.76 -1.55 36.63
C ARG A 202 3.09 -2.90 36.33
N ALA A 203 3.83 -4.00 36.18
CA ALA A 203 3.21 -5.30 35.96
C ALA A 203 2.35 -5.74 37.17
N LEU A 204 1.37 -6.62 36.91
CA LEU A 204 0.72 -7.38 37.97
C LEU A 204 1.73 -8.39 38.52
N ASN A 205 2.07 -8.26 39.80
CA ASN A 205 3.02 -9.14 40.48
C ASN A 205 2.52 -9.42 41.92
N PRO A 206 2.44 -10.68 42.36
CA PRO A 206 2.03 -11.02 43.73
C PRO A 206 2.90 -10.38 44.83
N GLU A 207 4.16 -10.08 44.55
CA GLU A 207 5.08 -9.43 45.51
C GLU A 207 4.81 -7.93 45.69
N HIS A 208 4.10 -7.30 44.74
CA HIS A 208 3.67 -5.89 44.80
C HIS A 208 2.31 -5.74 44.10
N PRO A 209 1.24 -6.29 44.70
CA PRO A 209 -0.04 -6.46 44.01
C PRO A 209 -0.77 -5.13 43.86
N VAL A 210 -1.46 -4.98 42.73
CA VAL A 210 -2.40 -3.88 42.46
C VAL A 210 -3.70 -4.42 41.88
N ILE A 211 -4.79 -3.71 42.10
CA ILE A 211 -6.09 -4.00 41.47
C ILE A 211 -6.27 -3.11 40.25
N ARG A 212 -6.82 -3.68 39.16
CA ARG A 212 -7.15 -2.98 37.92
C ARG A 212 -8.51 -3.41 37.39
N GLY A 213 -9.19 -2.49 36.71
CA GLY A 213 -10.47 -2.80 36.08
C GLY A 213 -11.62 -2.98 37.07
N THR A 214 -11.61 -2.21 38.16
CA THR A 214 -12.70 -2.15 39.14
C THR A 214 -14.02 -1.70 38.50
N SER A 215 -15.12 -1.93 39.23
CA SER A 215 -16.39 -1.24 38.98
C SER A 215 -16.37 0.11 39.72
N ALA A 216 -16.85 1.17 39.08
CA ALA A 216 -16.93 2.51 39.67
C ALA A 216 -18.33 3.09 39.47
N ASN A 217 -18.80 3.81 40.50
CA ASN A 217 -20.10 4.48 40.50
C ASN A 217 -20.00 5.88 39.88
N PRO A 218 -21.14 6.57 39.62
CA PRO A 218 -21.15 7.92 39.05
C PRO A 218 -20.40 8.98 39.88
N ASP A 219 -20.18 8.72 41.18
CA ASP A 219 -19.46 9.62 42.10
C ASP A 219 -17.99 9.83 41.76
N THR A 220 -17.34 8.84 41.11
CA THR A 220 -15.89 8.79 40.88
C THR A 220 -15.51 8.47 39.43
N TYR A 221 -16.42 7.88 38.65
CA TYR A 221 -16.12 7.44 37.30
C TYR A 221 -15.72 8.61 36.38
N PHE A 222 -16.47 9.71 36.41
CA PHE A 222 -16.22 10.84 35.52
C PHE A 222 -14.87 11.51 35.82
N GLN A 223 -14.57 11.76 37.10
CA GLN A 223 -13.29 12.31 37.53
C GLN A 223 -12.13 11.40 37.12
N SER A 224 -12.30 10.08 37.28
CA SER A 224 -11.28 9.10 36.89
C SER A 224 -11.07 9.04 35.37
N ARG A 225 -12.13 9.30 34.57
CA ARG A 225 -12.02 9.35 33.11
C ARG A 225 -11.24 10.58 32.65
N GLU A 226 -11.58 11.76 33.19
CA GLU A 226 -10.90 13.03 32.91
C GLU A 226 -9.47 13.07 33.44
N ALA A 227 -9.16 12.28 34.48
CA ALA A 227 -7.81 12.19 35.02
C ALA A 227 -6.79 11.77 33.95
N THR A 228 -7.19 11.10 32.86
CA THR A 228 -6.26 10.69 31.79
C THR A 228 -5.80 11.82 30.85
N ASN A 229 -6.42 13.01 30.91
CA ASN A 229 -6.14 14.10 29.98
C ASN A 229 -4.66 14.52 29.87
N PRO A 230 -3.87 14.63 30.96
CA PRO A 230 -2.46 15.01 30.86
C PRO A 230 -1.63 14.07 29.97
N TRP A 231 -1.96 12.78 29.94
CA TRP A 231 -1.29 11.81 29.07
C TRP A 231 -1.59 12.07 27.60
N TYR A 232 -2.86 12.32 27.25
CA TYR A 232 -3.27 12.60 25.88
C TYR A 232 -2.75 13.94 25.37
N ASN A 233 -2.72 14.96 26.23
CA ASN A 233 -2.19 16.28 25.88
C ASN A 233 -0.71 16.23 25.50
N ALA A 234 0.06 15.30 26.08
CA ALA A 234 1.49 15.13 25.82
C ALA A 234 1.81 14.23 24.61
N VAL A 235 0.84 13.50 24.04
CA VAL A 235 1.12 12.52 22.97
C VAL A 235 1.71 13.17 21.74
N TYR A 236 1.24 14.36 21.34
CA TYR A 236 1.78 15.05 20.16
C TYR A 236 3.29 15.26 20.31
N ASP A 237 3.71 15.84 21.43
CA ASP A 237 5.11 16.14 21.72
C ASP A 237 5.95 14.85 21.80
N HIS A 238 5.39 13.78 22.37
CA HIS A 238 6.06 12.47 22.41
C HIS A 238 6.24 11.83 21.03
N VAL A 239 5.28 12.03 20.11
CA VAL A 239 5.39 11.57 18.72
C VAL A 239 6.41 12.42 17.96
N GLU A 240 6.39 13.74 18.13
CA GLU A 240 7.36 14.65 17.52
C GLU A 240 8.79 14.32 18.00
N GLU A 241 8.99 14.08 19.29
CA GLU A 241 10.28 13.65 19.84
C GLU A 241 10.71 12.29 19.27
N ALA A 242 9.79 11.33 19.15
CA ALA A 242 10.09 10.03 18.57
C ALA A 242 10.47 10.15 17.07
N MET A 243 9.78 11.00 16.31
CA MET A 243 10.12 11.31 14.92
C MET A 243 11.47 12.02 14.81
N LYS A 244 11.77 12.97 15.69
CA LYS A 244 13.06 13.66 15.75
C LYS A 244 14.21 12.68 16.05
N ALA A 245 14.07 11.87 17.11
CA ALA A 245 15.08 10.86 17.46
C ALA A 245 15.31 9.87 16.31
N PHE A 246 14.25 9.46 15.62
CA PHE A 246 14.34 8.64 14.43
C PHE A 246 15.09 9.33 13.29
N GLY A 247 14.80 10.62 13.06
CA GLY A 247 15.50 11.45 12.07
C GLY A 247 16.98 11.62 12.38
N ASP A 248 17.33 11.86 13.65
CA ASP A 248 18.72 11.98 14.12
C ASP A 248 19.49 10.66 13.90
N ALA A 249 18.85 9.51 14.11
CA ALA A 249 19.48 8.20 13.94
C ALA A 249 19.57 7.72 12.48
N THR A 250 18.62 8.13 11.62
CA THR A 250 18.45 7.52 10.28
C THR A 250 18.56 8.49 9.11
N GLY A 251 18.57 9.80 9.38
CA GLY A 251 18.51 10.87 8.39
C GLY A 251 17.13 11.11 7.78
N ARG A 252 16.11 10.30 8.12
CA ARG A 252 14.74 10.44 7.58
C ARG A 252 13.86 11.21 8.55
N GLN A 253 13.52 12.44 8.17
CA GLN A 253 12.78 13.38 8.99
C GLN A 253 11.28 13.27 8.73
N TYR A 254 10.49 13.34 9.79
CA TYR A 254 9.04 13.29 9.74
C TYR A 254 8.43 14.29 10.72
N GLN A 255 7.20 14.73 10.44
CA GLN A 255 6.38 15.52 11.35
C GLN A 255 4.96 14.95 11.44
N PRO A 256 4.26 15.11 12.59
CA PRO A 256 2.87 14.67 12.74
C PRO A 256 1.92 15.26 11.68
N PHE A 257 2.17 16.51 11.29
CA PHE A 257 1.56 17.20 10.16
C PHE A 257 2.68 17.76 9.28
N GLU A 258 2.65 17.46 7.99
CA GLU A 258 3.68 17.91 7.05
C GLU A 258 3.04 18.59 5.85
N TYR A 259 3.58 19.76 5.47
CA TYR A 259 3.13 20.47 4.27
C TYR A 259 4.12 20.25 3.12
N TYR A 260 3.58 20.07 1.92
CA TYR A 260 4.34 19.96 0.68
C TYR A 260 3.68 20.78 -0.43
N GLY A 261 4.40 21.69 -1.06
CA GLY A 261 3.89 22.51 -2.16
C GLY A 261 4.43 23.92 -2.15
N HIS A 262 3.72 24.83 -2.83
CA HIS A 262 4.11 26.23 -2.91
C HIS A 262 4.10 26.88 -1.50
N PRO A 263 5.14 27.61 -1.07
CA PRO A 263 5.15 28.27 0.26
C PRO A 263 4.00 29.25 0.47
N GLN A 264 3.50 29.82 -0.63
CA GLN A 264 2.32 30.71 -0.67
C GLN A 264 1.15 30.05 -1.42
N ALA A 265 0.84 28.78 -1.14
CA ALA A 265 -0.27 28.10 -1.82
C ALA A 265 -1.61 28.79 -1.51
N GLU A 266 -2.48 28.81 -2.51
CA GLU A 266 -3.84 29.35 -2.42
C GLU A 266 -4.89 28.21 -2.33
N ARG A 267 -4.55 27.04 -2.88
CA ARG A 267 -5.39 25.82 -2.92
C ARG A 267 -4.61 24.65 -2.33
N VAL A 268 -5.18 23.98 -1.32
CA VAL A 268 -4.52 22.86 -0.63
C VAL A 268 -5.43 21.63 -0.53
N ILE A 269 -4.86 20.44 -0.72
CA ILE A 269 -5.50 19.17 -0.39
C ILE A 269 -5.02 18.72 1.00
N ILE A 270 -5.91 18.29 1.88
CA ILE A 270 -5.57 17.71 3.19
C ILE A 270 -6.02 16.25 3.21
N MET A 271 -5.11 15.33 3.48
CA MET A 271 -5.43 13.89 3.47
C MET A 271 -4.42 13.04 4.24
N MET A 272 -4.71 11.74 4.32
CA MET A 272 -3.88 10.71 4.94
C MET A 272 -3.75 9.49 4.02
N GLY A 273 -2.72 8.67 4.25
CA GLY A 273 -2.51 7.40 3.56
C GLY A 273 -1.81 7.51 2.20
N SER A 274 -1.82 6.41 1.45
CA SER A 274 -0.97 6.17 0.27
C SER A 274 -1.15 7.15 -0.88
N ALA A 275 -2.34 7.74 -1.02
CA ALA A 275 -2.63 8.70 -2.07
C ALA A 275 -1.86 10.02 -1.93
N LEU A 276 -1.20 10.26 -0.79
CA LEU A 276 -0.27 11.38 -0.62
C LEU A 276 0.85 11.38 -1.66
N GLY A 277 1.41 10.21 -2.00
CA GLY A 277 2.45 10.12 -3.03
C GLY A 277 1.96 10.59 -4.41
N THR A 278 0.73 10.20 -4.80
CA THR A 278 0.09 10.66 -6.03
C THR A 278 -0.17 12.17 -6.02
N CYS A 279 -0.59 12.72 -4.87
CA CYS A 279 -0.81 14.16 -4.73
C CYS A 279 0.48 14.95 -4.86
N GLU A 280 1.59 14.49 -4.28
CA GLU A 280 2.90 15.12 -4.43
C GLU A 280 3.35 15.16 -5.89
N GLU A 281 3.20 14.05 -6.63
CA GLU A 281 3.55 14.00 -8.06
C GLU A 281 2.76 15.03 -8.89
N VAL A 282 1.48 15.20 -8.58
CA VAL A 282 0.62 16.18 -9.27
C VAL A 282 0.95 17.61 -8.84
N VAL A 283 1.22 17.83 -7.55
CA VAL A 283 1.67 19.13 -7.04
C VAL A 283 2.97 19.54 -7.73
N ASP A 284 3.96 18.65 -7.87
CA ASP A 284 5.23 18.94 -8.56
C ASP A 284 5.00 19.47 -9.98
N GLU A 285 4.13 18.82 -10.75
CA GLU A 285 3.80 19.24 -12.11
C GLU A 285 3.04 20.58 -12.15
N LEU A 286 2.09 20.79 -11.23
CA LEU A 286 1.33 22.04 -11.15
C LEU A 286 2.23 23.21 -10.72
N LEU A 287 3.23 22.98 -9.86
CA LEU A 287 4.22 23.99 -9.48
C LEU A 287 5.08 24.41 -10.68
N ILE A 288 5.50 23.46 -11.53
CA ILE A 288 6.24 23.75 -12.78
C ILE A 288 5.40 24.64 -13.71
N ARG A 289 4.06 24.45 -13.71
CA ARG A 289 3.11 25.28 -14.47
C ARG A 289 2.80 26.63 -13.81
N GLY A 290 3.43 26.95 -12.68
CA GLY A 290 3.25 28.20 -11.95
C GLY A 290 2.01 28.26 -11.06
N GLU A 291 1.36 27.12 -10.80
CA GLU A 291 0.18 27.09 -9.93
C GLU A 291 0.58 27.08 -8.44
N LYS A 292 -0.12 27.89 -7.64
CA LYS A 292 0.08 27.97 -6.19
C LYS A 292 -0.74 26.91 -5.45
N VAL A 293 -0.29 25.67 -5.51
CA VAL A 293 -0.96 24.51 -4.90
C VAL A 293 -0.09 23.81 -3.85
N GLY A 294 -0.71 23.02 -2.99
CA GLY A 294 -0.01 22.15 -2.06
C GLY A 294 -0.87 21.03 -1.50
N VAL A 295 -0.24 20.17 -0.71
CA VAL A 295 -0.85 19.07 0.03
C VAL A 295 -0.37 19.11 1.48
N LEU A 296 -1.29 18.94 2.43
CA LEU A 296 -0.99 18.74 3.84
C LEU A 296 -1.23 17.28 4.20
N LYS A 297 -0.16 16.63 4.65
CA LYS A 297 -0.09 15.22 5.02
C LYS A 297 -0.42 15.07 6.50
N VAL A 298 -1.47 14.33 6.80
CA VAL A 298 -1.84 13.99 8.18
C VAL A 298 -1.24 12.64 8.55
N ARG A 299 -0.24 12.64 9.43
CA ARG A 299 0.41 11.42 9.94
C ARG A 299 -0.19 11.02 11.27
N LEU A 300 -0.19 11.92 12.25
CA LEU A 300 -0.85 11.69 13.53
C LEU A 300 -2.31 12.15 13.45
N PHE A 301 -3.23 11.20 13.23
CA PHE A 301 -4.65 11.50 13.18
C PHE A 301 -5.27 11.62 14.58
N ARG A 302 -4.79 10.82 15.55
CA ARG A 302 -5.22 10.90 16.95
C ARG A 302 -4.01 10.86 17.89
N PRO A 303 -3.97 11.70 18.94
CA PRO A 303 -4.85 12.86 19.14
C PRO A 303 -4.64 13.91 18.03
N PHE A 304 -5.72 14.58 17.64
CA PHE A 304 -5.69 15.56 16.57
C PHE A 304 -5.28 16.92 17.13
N SER A 305 -4.13 17.44 16.69
CA SER A 305 -3.65 18.73 17.19
C SER A 305 -3.98 19.87 16.21
N ALA A 306 -5.07 20.58 16.48
CA ALA A 306 -5.51 21.73 15.68
C ALA A 306 -4.41 22.79 15.56
N LYS A 307 -3.73 23.12 16.67
CA LYS A 307 -2.59 24.05 16.71
C LYS A 307 -1.54 23.72 15.65
N HIS A 308 -1.06 22.48 15.63
CA HIS A 308 0.04 22.08 14.74
C HIS A 308 -0.41 21.89 13.29
N LEU A 309 -1.65 21.46 13.06
CA LEU A 309 -2.26 21.47 11.72
C LEU A 309 -2.25 22.90 11.14
N LEU A 310 -2.70 23.89 11.92
CA LEU A 310 -2.81 25.28 11.50
C LEU A 310 -1.43 25.90 11.24
N GLN A 311 -0.43 25.57 12.06
CA GLN A 311 0.97 26.00 11.87
C GLN A 311 1.59 25.44 10.59
N ALA A 312 1.24 24.21 10.20
CA ALA A 312 1.73 23.60 8.96
C ALA A 312 1.04 24.18 7.71
N LEU A 313 -0.15 24.77 7.84
CA LEU A 313 -0.94 25.26 6.72
C LEU A 313 -0.60 26.73 6.37
N PRO A 314 -0.18 27.04 5.13
CA PRO A 314 0.14 28.43 4.76
C PRO A 314 -1.02 29.40 5.01
N GLU A 315 -0.69 30.62 5.42
CA GLU A 315 -1.69 31.67 5.69
C GLU A 315 -2.43 32.12 4.42
N THR A 316 -1.77 32.00 3.27
CA THR A 316 -2.30 32.37 1.94
C THR A 316 -3.40 31.45 1.43
N VAL A 317 -3.65 30.32 2.10
CA VAL A 317 -4.64 29.34 1.67
C VAL A 317 -6.04 29.94 1.71
N ARG A 318 -6.74 29.88 0.58
CA ARG A 318 -8.13 30.37 0.41
C ARG A 318 -9.12 29.25 0.13
N ALA A 319 -8.66 28.12 -0.39
CA ALA A 319 -9.51 26.96 -0.66
C ALA A 319 -8.84 25.64 -0.25
N ILE A 320 -9.60 24.76 0.40
CA ILE A 320 -9.14 23.48 0.93
C ILE A 320 -10.07 22.36 0.48
N ALA A 321 -9.50 21.26 -0.02
CA ALA A 321 -10.22 20.00 -0.18
C ALA A 321 -9.71 19.00 0.85
N VAL A 322 -10.60 18.51 1.72
CA VAL A 322 -10.27 17.42 2.65
C VAL A 322 -10.73 16.11 2.05
N LEU A 323 -9.81 15.16 1.89
CA LEU A 323 -10.09 13.87 1.27
C LEU A 323 -10.12 12.75 2.31
N ASP A 324 -11.28 12.13 2.45
CA ASP A 324 -11.52 11.01 3.34
C ASP A 324 -11.61 9.70 2.55
N ARG A 325 -10.87 8.69 2.99
CA ARG A 325 -10.91 7.35 2.41
C ARG A 325 -11.94 6.47 3.15
N THR A 326 -13.10 7.02 3.46
CA THR A 326 -14.19 6.32 4.17
C THR A 326 -15.55 6.93 3.78
N LYS A 327 -16.64 6.27 4.18
CA LYS A 327 -18.00 6.78 4.06
C LYS A 327 -18.70 6.56 5.40
N GLU A 328 -19.24 7.64 5.98
CA GLU A 328 -20.18 7.57 7.09
C GLU A 328 -21.59 7.93 6.58
N PRO A 329 -22.47 6.94 6.31
CA PRO A 329 -23.84 7.21 5.87
C PRO A 329 -24.62 8.00 6.92
N GLY A 330 -25.24 9.12 6.51
CA GLY A 330 -26.03 9.98 7.40
C GLY A 330 -25.22 11.01 8.22
N ALA A 331 -23.89 10.93 8.24
CA ALA A 331 -23.05 11.94 8.88
C ALA A 331 -23.04 13.26 8.07
N GLN A 332 -22.79 14.38 8.76
CA GLN A 332 -22.66 15.71 8.14
C GLN A 332 -21.44 15.80 7.20
N ALA A 333 -20.38 15.06 7.53
CA ALA A 333 -19.20 14.86 6.72
C ALA A 333 -18.39 13.68 7.28
N GLU A 334 -17.33 13.32 6.57
CA GLU A 334 -16.39 12.30 6.96
C GLU A 334 -15.41 12.78 8.07
N PRO A 335 -14.76 11.86 8.81
CA PRO A 335 -14.04 12.18 10.04
C PRO A 335 -12.94 13.22 9.89
N LEU A 336 -12.06 13.10 8.88
CA LEU A 336 -10.96 14.05 8.72
C LEU A 336 -11.49 15.44 8.34
N TYR A 337 -12.49 15.50 7.46
CA TYR A 337 -13.18 16.76 7.15
C TYR A 337 -13.71 17.43 8.42
N LEU A 338 -14.39 16.68 9.31
CA LEU A 338 -14.96 17.25 10.53
C LEU A 338 -13.89 17.84 11.45
N ASP A 339 -12.76 17.14 11.62
CA ASP A 339 -11.66 17.62 12.46
C ASP A 339 -11.00 18.88 11.87
N VAL A 340 -10.73 18.88 10.57
CA VAL A 340 -10.14 20.02 9.86
C VAL A 340 -11.06 21.23 9.90
N MET A 341 -12.36 21.04 9.61
CA MET A 341 -13.34 22.11 9.62
C MET A 341 -13.49 22.70 11.03
N THR A 342 -13.47 21.86 12.07
CA THR A 342 -13.51 22.31 13.47
C THR A 342 -12.29 23.16 13.80
N ALA A 343 -11.08 22.68 13.48
CA ALA A 343 -9.84 23.43 13.72
C ALA A 343 -9.84 24.80 13.00
N LEU A 344 -10.28 24.85 11.74
CA LEU A 344 -10.35 26.09 10.98
C LEU A 344 -11.41 27.06 11.52
N ALA A 345 -12.59 26.56 11.87
CA ALA A 345 -13.69 27.37 12.38
C ALA A 345 -13.36 27.97 13.76
N GLU A 346 -12.79 27.18 14.66
CA GLU A 346 -12.36 27.66 15.98
C GLU A 346 -11.25 28.71 15.86
N ALA A 347 -10.23 28.45 15.04
CA ALA A 347 -9.16 29.42 14.81
C ALA A 347 -9.67 30.74 14.24
N PHE A 348 -10.65 30.70 13.33
CA PHE A 348 -11.29 31.91 12.81
C PHE A 348 -12.10 32.64 13.90
N ASN A 349 -12.93 31.92 14.66
CA ASN A 349 -13.77 32.51 15.71
C ASN A 349 -12.94 33.10 16.86
N ASN A 350 -11.77 32.53 17.14
CA ASN A 350 -10.83 33.01 18.16
C ASN A 350 -9.92 34.14 17.65
N GLY A 351 -9.96 34.48 16.36
CA GLY A 351 -9.09 35.49 15.75
C GLY A 351 -7.65 35.02 15.51
N GLU A 352 -7.37 33.71 15.62
CA GLU A 352 -6.07 33.11 15.28
C GLU A 352 -5.84 33.04 13.76
N ARG A 353 -6.92 33.09 12.96
CA ARG A 353 -6.87 33.30 11.51
C ARG A 353 -7.81 34.43 11.10
N GLU A 354 -7.33 35.30 10.20
CA GLU A 354 -8.11 36.40 9.64
C GLU A 354 -9.27 35.92 8.74
N THR A 355 -9.09 34.78 8.06
CA THR A 355 -10.09 34.26 7.11
C THR A 355 -10.34 32.79 7.33
N LEU A 356 -11.60 32.37 7.22
CA LEU A 356 -11.98 30.97 7.12
C LEU A 356 -11.88 30.50 5.65
N PRO A 357 -10.91 29.65 5.26
CA PRO A 357 -10.78 29.18 3.89
C PRO A 357 -12.01 28.38 3.47
N ARG A 358 -12.40 28.50 2.19
CA ARG A 358 -13.48 27.70 1.63
C ARG A 358 -13.08 26.23 1.64
N THR A 359 -13.76 25.43 2.45
CA THR A 359 -13.41 24.02 2.67
C THR A 359 -14.48 23.10 2.08
N ILE A 360 -14.06 22.15 1.24
CA ILE A 360 -14.91 21.12 0.61
C ILE A 360 -14.46 19.72 1.03
N GLY A 361 -15.39 18.77 1.07
CA GLY A 361 -15.14 17.39 1.49
C GLY A 361 -15.28 16.41 0.33
N GLY A 362 -14.28 15.55 0.14
CA GLY A 362 -14.23 14.57 -0.93
C GLY A 362 -14.04 13.16 -0.41
N ARG A 363 -14.75 12.20 -0.99
CA ARG A 363 -14.48 10.77 -0.78
C ARG A 363 -13.73 10.18 -1.96
N TYR A 364 -12.76 9.33 -1.66
CA TYR A 364 -11.95 8.66 -2.67
C TYR A 364 -11.57 7.25 -2.21
N GLY A 365 -11.11 6.42 -3.15
CA GLY A 365 -10.30 5.23 -2.82
C GLY A 365 -10.96 4.13 -1.98
N LEU A 366 -12.30 4.17 -1.78
CA LEU A 366 -13.03 3.13 -1.05
C LEU A 366 -12.76 1.77 -1.71
N SER A 367 -12.49 0.75 -0.90
CA SER A 367 -12.21 -0.61 -1.38
C SER A 367 -11.13 -0.67 -2.49
N SER A 368 -10.01 0.04 -2.29
CA SER A 368 -8.92 0.20 -3.27
C SER A 368 -9.37 0.68 -4.65
N LYS A 369 -10.47 1.44 -4.75
CA LYS A 369 -10.79 2.14 -6.00
C LYS A 369 -9.60 3.03 -6.40
N GLU A 370 -9.26 3.02 -7.68
CA GLU A 370 -8.08 3.75 -8.16
C GLU A 370 -8.16 5.25 -7.89
N PHE A 371 -7.04 5.79 -7.42
CA PHE A 371 -6.82 7.21 -7.22
C PHE A 371 -5.49 7.60 -7.87
N GLY A 372 -5.55 7.83 -9.18
CA GLY A 372 -4.42 8.28 -9.98
C GLY A 372 -4.38 9.80 -10.18
N PRO A 373 -3.40 10.31 -10.94
CA PRO A 373 -3.20 11.75 -11.13
C PRO A 373 -4.42 12.51 -11.65
N ALA A 374 -5.22 11.91 -12.53
CA ALA A 374 -6.46 12.51 -13.03
C ALA A 374 -7.46 12.82 -11.91
N CYS A 375 -7.54 11.98 -10.86
CA CYS A 375 -8.39 12.25 -9.71
C CYS A 375 -7.92 13.49 -8.93
N VAL A 376 -6.61 13.63 -8.73
CA VAL A 376 -6.03 14.79 -8.03
C VAL A 376 -6.25 16.07 -8.84
N LEU A 377 -6.02 16.02 -10.16
CA LEU A 377 -6.30 17.14 -11.06
C LEU A 377 -7.78 17.54 -11.02
N ALA A 378 -8.70 16.58 -10.98
CA ALA A 378 -10.14 16.86 -10.83
C ALA A 378 -10.44 17.61 -9.52
N VAL A 379 -9.77 17.26 -8.42
CA VAL A 379 -9.92 17.94 -7.12
C VAL A 379 -9.40 19.39 -7.17
N PHE A 380 -8.22 19.63 -7.74
CA PHE A 380 -7.69 21.00 -7.91
C PHE A 380 -8.55 21.83 -8.87
N ASN A 381 -9.06 21.23 -9.94
CA ASN A 381 -10.02 21.87 -10.84
C ASN A 381 -11.29 22.28 -10.09
N GLU A 382 -11.84 21.39 -9.26
CA GLU A 382 -13.00 21.69 -8.44
C GLU A 382 -12.73 22.85 -7.47
N LEU A 383 -11.57 22.85 -6.79
CA LEU A 383 -11.15 23.94 -5.89
C LEU A 383 -11.04 25.30 -6.59
N SER A 384 -10.80 25.31 -7.90
CA SER A 384 -10.65 26.51 -8.72
C SER A 384 -12.00 27.09 -9.17
N ARG A 385 -13.10 26.37 -9.00
CA ARG A 385 -14.43 26.83 -9.40
C ARG A 385 -14.91 27.97 -8.50
N ALA A 386 -15.72 28.87 -9.06
CA ALA A 386 -16.40 29.91 -8.29
C ALA A 386 -17.37 29.30 -7.25
N LYS A 387 -18.05 28.20 -7.62
CA LYS A 387 -18.99 27.47 -6.76
C LYS A 387 -18.65 25.97 -6.80
N PRO A 388 -17.68 25.50 -5.99
CA PRO A 388 -17.36 24.09 -5.91
C PRO A 388 -18.48 23.31 -5.22
N LYS A 389 -18.57 22.01 -5.52
CA LYS A 389 -19.39 21.06 -4.78
C LYS A 389 -18.88 20.97 -3.34
N PRO A 390 -19.73 21.22 -2.32
CA PRO A 390 -19.30 21.14 -0.92
C PRO A 390 -18.98 19.70 -0.50
N ARG A 391 -19.61 18.72 -1.15
CA ARG A 391 -19.37 17.28 -1.00
C ARG A 391 -19.24 16.67 -2.38
N PHE A 392 -18.25 15.81 -2.57
CA PHE A 392 -18.03 15.13 -3.84
C PHE A 392 -17.47 13.72 -3.65
N THR A 393 -17.47 12.96 -4.73
CA THR A 393 -16.71 11.70 -4.88
C THR A 393 -15.77 11.83 -6.06
N VAL A 394 -14.67 11.08 -6.06
CA VAL A 394 -13.72 11.08 -7.19
C VAL A 394 -13.23 9.66 -7.47
N GLY A 395 -13.13 9.31 -8.76
CA GLY A 395 -12.77 7.97 -9.24
C GLY A 395 -13.95 7.05 -9.54
N ILE A 396 -15.19 7.54 -9.44
CA ILE A 396 -16.42 6.84 -9.86
C ILE A 396 -17.22 7.71 -10.83
N TYR A 397 -18.14 7.09 -11.57
CA TYR A 397 -19.23 7.79 -12.25
C TYR A 397 -20.48 7.61 -11.40
N ASP A 398 -20.99 8.69 -10.83
CA ASP A 398 -22.20 8.73 -10.02
C ASP A 398 -23.26 9.55 -10.75
N ASP A 399 -24.16 8.84 -11.43
CA ASP A 399 -25.31 9.36 -12.17
C ASP A 399 -26.60 9.42 -11.34
N VAL A 400 -26.56 8.96 -10.08
CA VAL A 400 -27.71 8.98 -9.17
C VAL A 400 -27.70 10.26 -8.34
N THR A 401 -26.63 10.49 -7.58
CA THR A 401 -26.52 11.69 -6.72
C THR A 401 -25.69 12.80 -7.35
N ASN A 402 -25.07 12.54 -8.50
CA ASN A 402 -24.27 13.51 -9.26
C ASN A 402 -23.17 14.16 -8.40
N LEU A 403 -22.60 13.42 -7.44
CA LEU A 403 -21.51 13.88 -6.57
C LEU A 403 -20.14 13.68 -7.19
N SER A 404 -20.03 12.78 -8.18
CA SER A 404 -18.76 12.48 -8.84
C SER A 404 -18.18 13.70 -9.56
N LEU A 405 -16.86 13.88 -9.44
CA LEU A 405 -16.11 14.85 -10.22
C LEU A 405 -15.73 14.27 -11.60
N PRO A 406 -15.84 15.04 -12.68
CA PRO A 406 -15.36 14.61 -13.98
C PRO A 406 -13.83 14.50 -13.96
N LEU A 407 -13.30 13.41 -14.52
CA LEU A 407 -11.86 13.18 -14.59
C LEU A 407 -11.29 13.85 -15.85
N PRO A 408 -10.34 14.79 -15.73
CA PRO A 408 -9.62 15.31 -16.88
C PRO A 408 -8.67 14.27 -17.47
N GLU A 409 -8.17 14.54 -18.68
CA GLU A 409 -7.07 13.77 -19.23
C GLU A 409 -5.83 13.88 -18.33
N ASN A 410 -5.12 12.77 -18.14
CA ASN A 410 -3.88 12.79 -17.38
C ASN A 410 -2.77 13.45 -18.20
N THR A 411 -2.34 14.63 -17.77
CA THR A 411 -1.30 15.42 -18.44
C THR A 411 0.06 15.33 -17.77
N LEU A 412 0.25 14.44 -16.80
CA LEU A 412 1.53 14.30 -16.09
C LEU A 412 2.56 13.56 -16.96
N PRO A 413 3.82 14.04 -17.00
CA PRO A 413 4.90 13.32 -17.66
C PRO A 413 5.25 12.03 -16.91
N GLY A 414 5.56 10.97 -17.65
CA GLY A 414 6.09 9.73 -17.06
C GLY A 414 7.52 9.95 -16.55
N SER A 415 7.77 9.66 -15.28
CA SER A 415 9.09 9.81 -14.64
C SER A 415 9.86 8.50 -14.50
N ALA A 416 9.18 7.37 -14.71
CA ALA A 416 9.77 6.04 -14.62
C ALA A 416 10.68 5.75 -15.83
N LYS A 417 11.79 5.07 -15.55
CA LYS A 417 12.72 4.55 -16.56
C LYS A 417 12.11 3.38 -17.34
N LEU A 418 11.30 2.56 -16.66
CA LEU A 418 10.57 1.44 -17.23
C LEU A 418 9.26 1.25 -16.48
N GLU A 419 8.16 1.16 -17.23
CA GLU A 419 6.88 0.68 -16.74
C GLU A 419 6.51 -0.60 -17.49
N ALA A 420 6.21 -1.67 -16.77
CA ALA A 420 5.90 -2.96 -17.33
C ALA A 420 4.59 -3.54 -16.78
N LEU A 421 3.80 -4.14 -17.67
CA LEU A 421 2.58 -4.87 -17.35
C LEU A 421 2.74 -6.33 -17.72
N PHE A 422 2.35 -7.23 -16.82
CA PHE A 422 2.35 -8.67 -17.07
C PHE A 422 0.96 -9.24 -16.84
N TYR A 423 0.36 -9.75 -17.90
CA TYR A 423 -0.95 -10.39 -17.91
C TYR A 423 -0.77 -11.91 -17.80
N GLY A 424 -1.11 -12.46 -16.64
CA GLY A 424 -0.98 -13.88 -16.32
C GLY A 424 -2.25 -14.48 -15.75
N LEU A 425 -2.28 -15.80 -15.63
CA LEU A 425 -3.36 -16.55 -15.03
C LEU A 425 -3.07 -16.84 -13.56
N GLY A 426 -4.10 -16.77 -12.71
CA GLY A 426 -3.99 -17.26 -11.33
C GLY A 426 -3.46 -18.71 -11.31
N SER A 427 -2.31 -18.91 -10.65
CA SER A 427 -1.56 -20.17 -10.53
C SER A 427 -0.60 -20.54 -11.68
N ASP A 428 -0.33 -19.67 -12.65
CA ASP A 428 0.68 -19.95 -13.70
C ASP A 428 2.11 -19.50 -13.36
N GLY A 429 2.29 -18.87 -12.20
CA GLY A 429 3.59 -18.40 -11.69
C GLY A 429 3.99 -16.98 -12.14
N SER A 430 3.18 -16.29 -12.92
CA SER A 430 3.48 -14.94 -13.45
C SER A 430 3.66 -13.86 -12.37
N VAL A 431 2.83 -13.89 -11.33
CA VAL A 431 2.93 -12.96 -10.20
C VAL A 431 4.24 -13.21 -9.42
N SER A 432 4.52 -14.47 -9.08
CA SER A 432 5.75 -14.84 -8.37
C SER A 432 6.99 -14.50 -9.18
N ALA A 433 6.93 -14.69 -10.50
CA ALA A 433 7.97 -14.30 -11.42
C ALA A 433 8.22 -12.79 -11.38
N THR A 434 7.15 -12.01 -11.48
CA THR A 434 7.27 -10.54 -11.47
C THR A 434 7.77 -10.04 -10.11
N LYS A 435 7.32 -10.62 -8.99
CA LYS A 435 7.89 -10.34 -7.64
C LYS A 435 9.39 -10.58 -7.60
N ASN A 436 9.86 -11.66 -8.22
CA ASN A 436 11.29 -11.95 -8.29
C ASN A 436 12.02 -10.94 -9.21
N ASN A 437 11.44 -10.56 -10.35
CA ASN A 437 12.01 -9.53 -11.23
C ASN A 437 12.22 -8.21 -10.48
N ILE A 438 11.22 -7.78 -9.70
CA ILE A 438 11.30 -6.56 -8.89
C ILE A 438 12.42 -6.66 -7.85
N LYS A 439 12.56 -7.82 -7.18
CA LYS A 439 13.63 -8.05 -6.20
C LYS A 439 15.02 -8.08 -6.85
N ILE A 440 15.17 -8.73 -8.00
CA ILE A 440 16.43 -8.76 -8.75
C ILE A 440 16.81 -7.34 -9.17
N ILE A 441 15.91 -6.60 -9.82
CA ILE A 441 16.18 -5.22 -10.24
C ILE A 441 16.50 -4.35 -9.02
N GLY A 442 15.67 -4.41 -7.98
CA GLY A 442 15.83 -3.58 -6.79
C GLY A 442 17.11 -3.89 -6.00
N ASN A 443 17.54 -5.14 -5.94
CA ASN A 443 18.71 -5.54 -5.15
C ASN A 443 20.03 -5.46 -5.94
N SER A 444 20.00 -5.66 -7.26
CA SER A 444 21.19 -5.71 -8.11
C SER A 444 21.50 -4.39 -8.83
N THR A 445 20.60 -3.40 -8.76
CA THR A 445 20.81 -2.07 -9.36
C THR A 445 20.69 -0.96 -8.30
N PRO A 446 21.21 0.26 -8.56
CA PRO A 446 20.96 1.41 -7.69
C PRO A 446 19.51 1.93 -7.78
N TRP A 447 18.74 1.53 -8.79
CA TRP A 447 17.41 2.07 -9.06
C TRP A 447 16.36 1.64 -8.03
N TYR A 448 15.29 2.43 -7.96
CA TYR A 448 14.08 2.12 -7.21
C TYR A 448 13.19 1.20 -8.04
N ALA A 449 12.72 0.13 -7.44
CA ALA A 449 11.80 -0.82 -8.06
C ALA A 449 10.51 -0.88 -7.25
N GLN A 450 9.38 -0.76 -7.92
CA GLN A 450 8.04 -0.84 -7.35
C GLN A 450 7.26 -1.96 -8.02
N GLY A 451 6.47 -2.70 -7.23
CA GLY A 451 5.58 -3.75 -7.70
C GLY A 451 4.20 -3.69 -7.07
N TYR A 452 3.15 -3.78 -7.88
CA TYR A 452 1.77 -3.93 -7.42
C TYR A 452 1.05 -5.00 -8.23
N PHE A 453 0.19 -5.79 -7.58
CA PHE A 453 -0.42 -6.97 -8.18
C PHE A 453 -1.93 -6.92 -8.02
N VAL A 454 -2.63 -6.90 -9.16
CA VAL A 454 -4.08 -6.97 -9.23
C VAL A 454 -4.47 -8.44 -9.39
N TYR A 455 -5.31 -8.92 -8.48
CA TYR A 455 -5.86 -10.27 -8.48
C TYR A 455 -7.37 -10.24 -8.72
N ASP A 456 -7.86 -11.29 -9.37
CA ASP A 456 -9.28 -11.61 -9.41
C ASP A 456 -9.76 -12.13 -8.04
N SER A 457 -11.05 -12.00 -7.74
CA SER A 457 -11.65 -12.61 -6.53
C SER A 457 -11.72 -14.14 -6.63
N LYS A 458 -11.63 -14.71 -7.83
CA LYS A 458 -11.49 -16.15 -8.07
C LYS A 458 -10.14 -16.66 -7.56
N LYS A 459 -10.19 -17.65 -6.67
CA LYS A 459 -9.00 -18.29 -6.06
C LYS A 459 -7.99 -18.85 -7.08
N ALA A 460 -8.46 -19.32 -8.24
CA ALA A 460 -7.60 -19.86 -9.30
C ALA A 460 -8.22 -19.59 -10.68
N GLY A 461 -7.38 -19.51 -11.72
CA GLY A 461 -7.84 -19.33 -13.10
C GLY A 461 -8.39 -17.93 -13.45
N GLY A 462 -8.36 -16.98 -12.51
CA GLY A 462 -8.68 -15.58 -12.77
C GLY A 462 -7.53 -14.83 -13.45
N LEU A 463 -7.83 -13.63 -13.98
CA LEU A 463 -6.79 -12.74 -14.51
C LEU A 463 -5.93 -12.21 -13.36
N THR A 464 -4.62 -12.15 -13.60
CA THR A 464 -3.69 -11.40 -12.77
C THR A 464 -2.97 -10.37 -13.63
N VAL A 465 -2.86 -9.14 -13.12
CA VAL A 465 -2.08 -8.09 -13.78
C VAL A 465 -1.02 -7.61 -12.80
N SER A 466 0.24 -7.80 -13.17
CA SER A 466 1.37 -7.32 -12.39
C SER A 466 1.86 -6.00 -12.97
N HIS A 467 1.99 -4.99 -12.12
CA HIS A 467 2.46 -3.67 -12.44
C HIS A 467 3.87 -3.51 -11.86
N LEU A 468 4.85 -3.21 -12.71
CA LEU A 468 6.24 -3.02 -12.31
C LEU A 468 6.70 -1.65 -12.79
N ARG A 469 7.25 -0.85 -11.88
CA ARG A 469 7.95 0.39 -12.21
C ARG A 469 9.41 0.33 -11.79
N VAL A 470 10.28 0.87 -12.63
CA VAL A 470 11.69 1.11 -12.30
C VAL A 470 11.97 2.59 -12.50
N SER A 471 12.63 3.22 -11.54
CA SER A 471 12.97 4.64 -11.61
C SER A 471 14.34 4.91 -10.98
N GLU A 472 15.02 5.95 -11.47
CA GLU A 472 16.26 6.44 -10.86
C GLU A 472 15.98 7.27 -9.60
N LYS A 473 14.74 7.75 -9.43
CA LYS A 473 14.26 8.49 -8.26
C LYS A 473 13.28 7.64 -7.45
N PRO A 474 13.07 7.94 -6.15
CA PRO A 474 12.03 7.30 -5.36
C PRO A 474 10.67 7.33 -6.05
N ILE A 475 9.97 6.20 -6.07
CA ILE A 475 8.68 6.05 -6.74
C ILE A 475 7.56 6.38 -5.75
N ARG A 476 6.79 7.44 -6.02
CA ARG A 476 5.63 7.88 -5.21
C ARG A 476 4.29 7.43 -5.80
N SER A 477 4.32 6.72 -6.93
CA SER A 477 3.16 6.44 -7.76
C SER A 477 2.26 5.34 -7.16
N ALA A 478 1.41 5.71 -6.20
CA ALA A 478 0.46 4.82 -5.52
C ALA A 478 -0.81 4.55 -6.35
N TYR A 479 -0.68 4.35 -7.67
CA TYR A 479 -1.75 4.02 -8.62
C TYR A 479 -1.27 3.02 -9.68
N LEU A 480 -2.19 2.42 -10.43
CA LEU A 480 -1.87 1.47 -11.50
C LEU A 480 -1.19 2.14 -12.71
N ILE A 481 -0.36 1.38 -13.41
CA ILE A 481 0.23 1.80 -14.69
C ILE A 481 -0.88 1.87 -15.76
N ALA A 482 -1.06 3.05 -16.35
CA ALA A 482 -2.07 3.27 -17.39
C ALA A 482 -1.53 2.95 -18.80
N GLN A 483 -0.26 3.28 -19.05
CA GLN A 483 0.48 3.02 -20.28
C GLN A 483 1.88 2.49 -19.92
N ALA A 484 2.39 1.49 -20.63
CA ALA A 484 3.61 0.76 -20.27
C ALA A 484 4.60 0.69 -21.44
N ASP A 485 5.88 0.69 -21.11
CA ASP A 485 6.99 0.49 -22.05
C ASP A 485 7.09 -0.99 -22.48
N PHE A 486 6.66 -1.90 -21.60
CA PHE A 486 6.61 -3.34 -21.84
C PHE A 486 5.25 -3.91 -21.45
N VAL A 487 4.66 -4.72 -22.32
CA VAL A 487 3.45 -5.51 -22.02
C VAL A 487 3.71 -6.98 -22.37
N GLY A 488 3.67 -7.84 -21.34
CA GLY A 488 3.79 -9.28 -21.48
C GLY A 488 2.45 -9.99 -21.37
N CYS A 489 2.05 -10.72 -22.41
CA CYS A 489 0.88 -11.57 -22.44
C CYS A 489 1.28 -13.04 -22.28
N HIS A 490 1.09 -13.60 -21.08
CA HIS A 490 1.58 -14.95 -20.76
C HIS A 490 0.60 -16.04 -21.19
N GLN A 491 -0.63 -15.68 -21.57
CA GLN A 491 -1.69 -16.58 -21.98
C GLN A 491 -2.31 -16.11 -23.29
N LEU A 492 -2.19 -16.89 -24.37
CA LEU A 492 -2.66 -16.50 -25.70
C LEU A 492 -4.13 -16.04 -25.69
N GLN A 493 -5.01 -16.77 -25.01
CA GLN A 493 -6.46 -16.49 -24.97
C GLN A 493 -6.82 -15.11 -24.37
N PHE A 494 -5.89 -14.42 -23.74
CA PHE A 494 -6.14 -13.08 -23.20
C PHE A 494 -6.16 -12.01 -24.28
N ILE A 495 -5.51 -12.23 -25.43
CA ILE A 495 -5.48 -11.29 -26.55
C ILE A 495 -6.88 -11.01 -27.12
N ASP A 496 -7.75 -12.01 -27.02
CA ASP A 496 -9.14 -11.96 -27.48
C ASP A 496 -10.09 -11.37 -26.43
N LYS A 497 -9.64 -11.19 -25.19
CA LYS A 497 -10.52 -10.83 -24.06
C LYS A 497 -10.21 -9.49 -23.43
N TYR A 498 -8.94 -9.11 -23.38
CA TYR A 498 -8.49 -7.96 -22.61
C TYR A 498 -7.75 -6.94 -23.48
N GLN A 499 -8.03 -5.67 -23.21
CA GLN A 499 -7.36 -4.54 -23.85
C GLN A 499 -5.97 -4.33 -23.23
N MET A 500 -5.00 -5.11 -23.69
CA MET A 500 -3.60 -5.06 -23.22
C MET A 500 -2.67 -4.35 -24.20
N ALA A 501 -2.86 -4.50 -25.51
CA ALA A 501 -2.04 -3.83 -26.52
C ALA A 501 -2.27 -2.31 -26.48
N GLU A 502 -3.49 -1.91 -26.14
CA GLU A 502 -3.93 -0.53 -25.95
C GLU A 502 -3.21 0.17 -24.78
N ARG A 503 -2.67 -0.63 -23.85
CA ARG A 503 -1.86 -0.16 -22.71
C ARG A 503 -0.40 0.07 -23.11
N LEU A 504 0.01 -0.22 -24.34
CA LEU A 504 1.39 -0.04 -24.78
C LEU A 504 1.66 1.42 -25.14
N LYS A 505 2.80 1.95 -24.67
CA LYS A 505 3.33 3.24 -25.14
C LYS A 505 3.78 3.13 -26.61
N PRO A 506 3.78 4.24 -27.37
CA PRO A 506 4.37 4.24 -28.71
C PRO A 506 5.83 3.76 -28.69
N GLY A 507 6.19 2.83 -29.58
CA GLY A 507 7.52 2.20 -29.65
C GLY A 507 7.78 1.12 -28.58
N GLY A 508 6.80 0.83 -27.72
CA GLY A 508 6.93 -0.14 -26.63
C GLY A 508 7.05 -1.59 -27.12
N ILE A 509 7.43 -2.47 -26.19
CA ILE A 509 7.63 -3.90 -26.43
C ILE A 509 6.36 -4.67 -26.07
N PHE A 510 5.83 -5.43 -27.03
CA PHE A 510 4.74 -6.37 -26.79
C PHE A 510 5.29 -7.80 -26.87
N LEU A 511 5.24 -8.55 -25.78
CA LEU A 511 5.67 -9.96 -25.75
C LEU A 511 4.45 -10.87 -25.62
N LEU A 512 4.29 -11.82 -26.55
CA LEU A 512 3.21 -12.80 -26.51
C LEU A 512 3.75 -14.23 -26.37
N ASN A 513 3.29 -14.93 -25.33
CA ASN A 513 3.46 -16.38 -25.22
C ASN A 513 2.46 -17.09 -26.12
N THR A 514 2.95 -17.80 -27.15
CA THR A 514 2.11 -18.42 -28.19
C THR A 514 2.76 -19.69 -28.75
N PRO A 515 1.97 -20.70 -29.15
CA PRO A 515 2.50 -21.87 -29.84
C PRO A 515 2.91 -21.59 -31.30
N TYR A 516 2.46 -20.46 -31.87
CA TYR A 516 2.63 -20.13 -33.29
C TYR A 516 3.98 -19.43 -33.56
N SER A 517 4.51 -19.61 -34.78
CA SER A 517 5.74 -18.95 -35.22
C SER A 517 5.51 -17.46 -35.52
N ALA A 518 6.62 -16.71 -35.68
CA ALA A 518 6.58 -15.30 -36.05
C ALA A 518 5.87 -15.05 -37.39
N ASP A 519 5.98 -15.99 -38.34
CA ASP A 519 5.36 -15.87 -39.67
C ASP A 519 3.84 -16.10 -39.63
N GLU A 520 3.35 -16.92 -38.68
CA GLU A 520 1.94 -17.29 -38.60
C GLU A 520 1.12 -16.38 -37.67
N VAL A 521 1.74 -15.88 -36.60
CA VAL A 521 1.03 -15.25 -35.48
C VAL A 521 0.26 -14.00 -35.88
N TRP A 522 0.78 -13.19 -36.83
CA TRP A 522 0.16 -11.93 -37.22
C TRP A 522 -1.28 -12.13 -37.71
N SER A 523 -1.49 -13.10 -38.61
CA SER A 523 -2.81 -13.44 -39.17
C SER A 523 -3.82 -13.96 -38.15
N ARG A 524 -3.34 -14.42 -36.98
CA ARG A 524 -4.16 -14.98 -35.91
C ARG A 524 -4.56 -13.95 -34.86
N LEU A 525 -3.91 -12.79 -34.82
CA LEU A 525 -4.28 -11.71 -33.90
C LEU A 525 -5.62 -11.09 -34.33
N PRO A 526 -6.44 -10.63 -33.38
CA PRO A 526 -7.61 -9.83 -33.71
C PRO A 526 -7.25 -8.58 -34.52
N GLN A 527 -8.12 -8.16 -35.43
CA GLN A 527 -7.89 -6.97 -36.27
C GLN A 527 -7.61 -5.72 -35.42
N GLU A 528 -8.32 -5.55 -34.31
CA GLU A 528 -8.14 -4.44 -33.37
C GLU A 528 -6.74 -4.43 -32.77
N VAL A 529 -6.20 -5.61 -32.44
CA VAL A 529 -4.86 -5.75 -31.87
C VAL A 529 -3.81 -5.41 -32.92
N GLN A 530 -3.95 -5.92 -34.16
CA GLN A 530 -3.06 -5.57 -35.27
C GLN A 530 -3.04 -4.06 -35.52
N ALA A 531 -4.21 -3.42 -35.55
CA ALA A 531 -4.36 -1.99 -35.73
C ALA A 531 -3.67 -1.20 -34.61
N VAL A 532 -3.84 -1.60 -33.35
CA VAL A 532 -3.20 -0.97 -32.20
C VAL A 532 -1.68 -1.13 -32.23
N LEU A 533 -1.16 -2.33 -32.52
CA LEU A 533 0.29 -2.56 -32.63
C LEU A 533 0.91 -1.71 -33.73
N ASN A 534 0.23 -1.56 -34.87
CA ASN A 534 0.63 -0.66 -35.95
C ASN A 534 0.60 0.81 -35.53
N GLN A 535 -0.51 1.26 -34.92
CA GLN A 535 -0.66 2.64 -34.45
C GLN A 535 0.44 3.02 -33.45
N LYS A 536 0.76 2.10 -32.55
CA LYS A 536 1.80 2.28 -31.53
C LYS A 536 3.21 2.06 -32.07
N LYS A 537 3.40 1.61 -33.32
CA LYS A 537 4.70 1.20 -33.86
C LYS A 537 5.41 0.22 -32.91
N ALA A 538 4.67 -0.77 -32.43
CA ALA A 538 5.12 -1.69 -31.39
C ALA A 538 6.29 -2.56 -31.88
N ARG A 539 7.23 -2.85 -30.98
CA ARG A 539 8.20 -3.92 -31.16
C ARG A 539 7.57 -5.23 -30.68
N PHE A 540 7.11 -6.05 -31.61
CA PHE A 540 6.33 -7.25 -31.30
C PHE A 540 7.23 -8.49 -31.28
N TYR A 541 7.23 -9.22 -30.16
CA TYR A 541 7.98 -10.47 -29.99
C TYR A 541 7.06 -11.62 -29.56
N VAL A 542 7.42 -12.82 -29.98
CA VAL A 542 6.77 -14.06 -29.58
C VAL A 542 7.76 -15.07 -28.99
N VAL A 543 7.24 -15.91 -28.09
CA VAL A 543 7.95 -17.07 -27.55
C VAL A 543 6.97 -18.20 -27.28
N ASN A 544 7.38 -19.44 -27.52
CA ASN A 544 6.62 -20.62 -27.14
C ASN A 544 7.09 -21.15 -25.78
N ALA A 545 6.75 -20.44 -24.71
CA ALA A 545 7.22 -20.77 -23.37
C ALA A 545 6.70 -22.13 -22.89
N ALA A 546 5.52 -22.55 -23.34
CA ALA A 546 4.96 -23.85 -23.04
C ALA A 546 5.76 -25.01 -23.66
N LYS A 547 6.30 -24.83 -24.88
CA LYS A 547 7.18 -25.82 -25.52
C LYS A 547 8.49 -25.94 -24.74
N ILE A 548 9.15 -24.82 -24.46
CA ILE A 548 10.43 -24.78 -23.73
C ILE A 548 10.27 -25.41 -22.35
N ALA A 549 9.21 -25.06 -21.62
CA ALA A 549 8.94 -25.65 -20.30
C ALA A 549 8.76 -27.18 -20.35
N ARG A 550 8.14 -27.73 -21.40
CA ARG A 550 8.03 -29.19 -21.58
C ARG A 550 9.36 -29.84 -21.91
N GLU A 551 10.13 -29.25 -22.83
CA GLU A 551 11.44 -29.77 -23.25
C GLU A 551 12.45 -29.78 -22.10
N CYS A 552 12.39 -28.80 -21.19
CA CYS A 552 13.21 -28.75 -19.97
C CYS A 552 12.61 -29.53 -18.79
N GLY A 553 11.47 -30.22 -18.94
CA GLY A 553 10.87 -30.99 -17.86
C GLY A 553 10.33 -30.15 -16.68
N LEU A 554 9.88 -28.92 -16.95
CA LEU A 554 9.29 -27.98 -15.98
C LEU A 554 7.74 -28.02 -15.95
N GLY A 555 7.13 -28.85 -16.81
CA GLY A 555 5.68 -29.01 -16.90
C GLY A 555 5.00 -27.76 -17.50
N ALA A 556 3.95 -27.26 -16.84
CA ALA A 556 3.20 -26.08 -17.29
C ALA A 556 3.79 -24.74 -16.80
N ARG A 557 4.98 -24.74 -16.19
CA ARG A 557 5.58 -23.55 -15.57
C ARG A 557 6.36 -22.75 -16.61
N ILE A 558 5.74 -21.67 -17.09
CA ILE A 558 6.32 -20.76 -18.08
C ILE A 558 7.10 -19.59 -17.45
N ASN A 559 7.03 -19.44 -16.13
CA ASN A 559 7.59 -18.31 -15.39
C ASN A 559 9.06 -18.01 -15.73
N THR A 560 9.95 -19.00 -15.65
CA THR A 560 11.39 -18.84 -15.91
C THR A 560 11.67 -18.31 -17.32
N VAL A 561 10.96 -18.84 -18.33
CA VAL A 561 11.09 -18.41 -19.73
C VAL A 561 10.62 -16.97 -19.90
N MET A 562 9.45 -16.63 -19.36
CA MET A 562 8.89 -15.28 -19.48
C MET A 562 9.72 -14.24 -18.74
N GLN A 563 10.36 -14.61 -17.61
CA GLN A 563 11.32 -13.73 -16.92
C GLN A 563 12.53 -13.43 -17.78
N MET A 564 13.14 -14.47 -18.36
CA MET A 564 14.31 -14.28 -19.21
C MET A 564 13.98 -13.40 -20.41
N ALA A 565 12.83 -13.64 -21.05
CA ALA A 565 12.34 -12.82 -22.14
C ALA A 565 12.18 -11.35 -21.76
N PHE A 566 11.59 -11.06 -20.60
CA PHE A 566 11.47 -9.69 -20.09
C PHE A 566 12.84 -9.02 -19.92
N PHE A 567 13.79 -9.66 -19.23
CA PHE A 567 15.12 -9.07 -19.01
C PHE A 567 15.91 -8.89 -20.30
N HIS A 568 15.84 -9.88 -21.20
CA HIS A 568 16.51 -9.84 -22.49
C HIS A 568 15.98 -8.72 -23.39
N LEU A 569 14.65 -8.56 -23.48
CA LEU A 569 14.04 -7.58 -24.39
C LEU A 569 14.12 -6.13 -23.87
N THR A 570 14.04 -5.95 -22.54
CA THR A 570 14.08 -4.60 -21.94
C THR A 570 15.49 -4.07 -21.76
N HIS A 571 16.50 -4.94 -21.77
CA HIS A 571 17.89 -4.58 -21.45
C HIS A 571 18.03 -3.76 -20.16
N ILE A 572 17.12 -3.98 -19.21
CA ILE A 572 17.11 -3.24 -17.94
C ILE A 572 18.34 -3.57 -17.10
N LEU A 573 18.89 -4.78 -17.23
CA LEU A 573 20.19 -5.16 -16.67
C LEU A 573 21.24 -5.21 -17.79
N PRO A 574 22.48 -4.74 -17.54
CA PRO A 574 23.53 -4.70 -18.55
C PRO A 574 24.10 -6.11 -18.86
N GLY A 575 24.28 -6.41 -20.16
CA GLY A 575 24.96 -7.62 -20.64
C GLY A 575 24.38 -8.93 -20.09
N ASP A 576 25.25 -9.87 -19.73
CA ASP A 576 24.86 -11.18 -19.19
C ASP A 576 24.46 -11.15 -17.69
N SER A 577 24.44 -9.96 -17.06
CA SER A 577 24.07 -9.81 -15.65
C SER A 577 22.68 -10.39 -15.35
N ALA A 578 21.73 -10.23 -16.27
CA ALA A 578 20.38 -10.80 -16.11
C ALA A 578 20.40 -12.32 -15.97
N LEU A 579 21.19 -13.02 -16.78
CA LEU A 579 21.28 -14.47 -16.76
C LEU A 579 21.87 -14.95 -15.43
N VAL A 580 22.97 -14.33 -14.99
CA VAL A 580 23.64 -14.67 -13.72
C VAL A 580 22.72 -14.45 -12.52
N GLU A 581 22.03 -13.32 -12.46
CA GLU A 581 21.10 -12.99 -11.37
C GLU A 581 19.91 -13.94 -11.32
N LEU A 582 19.33 -14.28 -12.49
CA LEU A 582 18.26 -15.27 -12.58
C LEU A 582 18.74 -16.66 -12.15
N GLN A 583 19.92 -17.09 -12.60
CA GLN A 583 20.51 -18.37 -12.20
C GLN A 583 20.72 -18.44 -10.69
N GLY A 584 21.25 -17.38 -10.07
CA GLY A 584 21.44 -17.26 -8.63
C GLY A 584 20.11 -17.28 -7.85
N ALA A 585 19.10 -16.56 -8.34
CA ALA A 585 17.77 -16.55 -7.72
C ALA A 585 17.07 -17.92 -7.78
N ILE A 586 17.22 -18.65 -8.88
CA ILE A 586 16.73 -20.03 -9.05
C ILE A 586 17.44 -20.97 -8.08
N ALA A 587 18.77 -20.90 -7.98
CA ALA A 587 19.55 -21.74 -7.07
C ALA A 587 19.11 -21.50 -5.61
N LYS A 588 18.94 -20.25 -5.19
CA LYS A 588 18.46 -19.91 -3.84
C LYS A 588 17.05 -20.44 -3.56
N SER A 589 16.18 -20.45 -4.56
CA SER A 589 14.76 -20.82 -4.39
C SER A 589 14.51 -22.33 -4.47
N TYR A 590 15.36 -23.08 -5.16
CA TYR A 590 15.10 -24.48 -5.51
C TYR A 590 16.20 -25.46 -5.11
N SER A 591 17.35 -25.02 -4.59
CA SER A 591 18.43 -25.93 -4.15
C SER A 591 17.96 -26.96 -3.13
N SER A 592 17.05 -26.59 -2.21
CA SER A 592 16.44 -27.50 -1.23
C SER A 592 15.55 -28.58 -1.85
N LYS A 593 15.18 -28.44 -3.13
CA LYS A 593 14.33 -29.38 -3.87
C LYS A 593 15.12 -30.28 -4.83
N GLY A 594 16.43 -30.13 -4.92
CA GLY A 594 17.33 -30.95 -5.73
C GLY A 594 17.99 -30.18 -6.88
N GLN A 595 19.23 -30.58 -7.19
CA GLN A 595 20.09 -29.95 -8.20
C GLN A 595 19.53 -30.07 -9.62
N ASP A 596 18.94 -31.21 -9.97
CA ASP A 596 18.32 -31.44 -11.29
C ASP A 596 17.25 -30.38 -11.62
N LEU A 597 16.47 -29.93 -10.63
CA LEU A 597 15.45 -28.90 -10.84
C LEU A 597 16.08 -27.53 -11.13
N VAL A 598 17.21 -27.22 -10.50
CA VAL A 598 17.98 -25.99 -10.73
C VAL A 598 18.53 -25.99 -12.16
N GLU A 599 19.17 -27.07 -12.57
CA GLU A 599 19.75 -27.22 -13.91
C GLU A 599 18.71 -27.16 -15.02
N ARG A 600 17.55 -27.80 -14.84
CA ARG A 600 16.41 -27.69 -15.77
C ARG A 600 15.92 -26.26 -15.95
N ASN A 601 15.88 -25.48 -14.87
CA ASN A 601 15.52 -24.06 -14.96
C ASN A 601 16.61 -23.24 -15.67
N TRP A 602 17.89 -23.53 -15.43
CA TRP A 602 18.99 -22.87 -16.15
C TRP A 602 18.98 -23.18 -17.64
N GLN A 603 18.68 -24.43 -18.03
CA GLN A 603 18.50 -24.80 -19.43
C GLN A 603 17.33 -24.01 -20.07
N ALA A 604 16.22 -23.85 -19.34
CA ALA A 604 15.08 -23.07 -19.82
C ALA A 604 15.43 -21.58 -20.02
N LEU A 605 16.31 -21.00 -19.20
CA LEU A 605 16.81 -19.63 -19.41
C LEU A 605 17.59 -19.51 -20.71
N ALA A 606 18.53 -20.42 -20.98
CA ALA A 606 19.34 -20.41 -22.20
C ALA A 606 18.45 -20.54 -23.46
N LEU A 607 17.55 -21.53 -23.48
CA LEU A 607 16.62 -21.72 -24.59
C LEU A 607 15.67 -20.54 -24.79
N ALA A 608 15.27 -19.87 -23.70
CA ALA A 608 14.43 -18.68 -23.79
C ALA A 608 15.13 -17.53 -24.53
N GLN A 609 16.44 -17.35 -24.34
CA GLN A 609 17.20 -16.30 -25.06
C GLN A 609 17.25 -16.58 -26.57
N GLU A 610 17.45 -17.84 -26.96
CA GLU A 610 17.56 -18.25 -28.36
C GLU A 610 16.20 -18.32 -29.09
N SER A 611 15.11 -18.52 -28.34
CA SER A 611 13.78 -18.79 -28.91
C SER A 611 12.89 -17.54 -29.09
N LEU A 612 13.39 -16.35 -28.75
CA LEU A 612 12.65 -15.10 -28.95
C LEU A 612 12.69 -14.70 -30.42
N ALA A 613 11.51 -14.55 -31.02
CA ALA A 613 11.39 -14.15 -32.41
C ALA A 613 10.67 -12.79 -32.50
N GLU A 614 11.27 -11.85 -33.21
CA GLU A 614 10.62 -10.60 -33.60
C GLU A 614 9.63 -10.85 -34.73
N VAL A 615 8.45 -10.24 -34.63
CA VAL A 615 7.39 -10.32 -35.63
C VAL A 615 7.31 -8.97 -36.33
N PRO A 616 7.64 -8.89 -37.63
CA PRO A 616 7.50 -7.64 -38.36
C PRO A 616 6.04 -7.22 -38.39
N LEU A 617 5.78 -5.94 -38.13
CA LEU A 617 4.45 -5.36 -38.27
C LEU A 617 4.00 -5.44 -39.73
N GLN A 618 2.75 -5.86 -39.97
CA GLN A 618 2.17 -5.98 -41.31
C GLN A 618 0.88 -5.17 -41.40
N ALA A 619 0.30 -5.04 -42.60
CA ALA A 619 -1.02 -4.45 -42.75
C ALA A 619 -2.07 -5.26 -41.95
N VAL A 620 -3.14 -4.60 -41.53
CA VAL A 620 -4.26 -5.29 -40.87
C VAL A 620 -4.83 -6.30 -41.85
N ASN A 621 -4.84 -7.58 -41.46
CA ASN A 621 -5.35 -8.65 -42.28
C ASN A 621 -6.89 -8.67 -42.18
N PRO A 622 -7.63 -8.42 -43.29
CA PRO A 622 -9.09 -8.37 -43.28
C PRO A 622 -9.74 -9.74 -43.03
N HIS A 623 -8.98 -10.83 -43.13
CA HIS A 623 -9.46 -12.19 -42.85
C HIS A 623 -9.22 -12.62 -41.40
N SER A 624 -8.49 -11.84 -40.60
CA SER A 624 -8.36 -12.10 -39.17
C SER A 624 -9.68 -11.86 -38.46
N ALA A 625 -9.94 -12.62 -37.40
CA ALA A 625 -11.15 -12.43 -36.60
C ALA A 625 -11.15 -11.04 -35.93
N HIS A 626 -12.35 -10.51 -35.68
CA HIS A 626 -12.50 -9.40 -34.73
C HIS A 626 -12.43 -9.94 -33.30
N ARG A 627 -12.02 -9.08 -32.35
CA ARG A 627 -12.08 -9.43 -30.94
C ARG A 627 -13.54 -9.74 -30.58
N PRO A 628 -13.84 -10.91 -29.97
CA PRO A 628 -15.20 -11.24 -29.58
C PRO A 628 -15.73 -10.24 -28.54
N PRO A 629 -17.05 -9.98 -28.52
CA PRO A 629 -17.62 -9.16 -27.46
C PRO A 629 -17.41 -9.84 -26.10
N VAL A 630 -17.16 -9.02 -25.07
CA VAL A 630 -16.89 -9.51 -23.70
C VAL A 630 -18.08 -10.34 -23.17
N VAL A 631 -19.29 -9.94 -23.53
CA VAL A 631 -20.55 -10.60 -23.20
C VAL A 631 -21.33 -10.82 -24.48
N SER A 632 -21.95 -12.00 -24.63
CA SER A 632 -22.80 -12.32 -25.77
C SER A 632 -24.00 -11.38 -25.87
N ASP A 633 -24.38 -10.99 -27.09
CA ASP A 633 -25.60 -10.23 -27.35
C ASP A 633 -26.89 -10.98 -26.95
N ALA A 634 -26.81 -12.31 -26.77
CA ALA A 634 -27.90 -13.12 -26.26
C ALA A 634 -27.98 -13.16 -24.71
N ALA A 635 -27.01 -12.59 -24.00
CA ALA A 635 -27.00 -12.59 -22.54
C ALA A 635 -28.13 -11.68 -21.98
N PRO A 636 -28.61 -11.92 -20.75
CA PRO A 636 -29.54 -11.02 -20.09
C PRO A 636 -28.96 -9.60 -19.97
N ASP A 637 -29.82 -8.58 -20.00
CA ASP A 637 -29.41 -7.17 -19.95
C ASP A 637 -28.52 -6.88 -18.75
N PHE A 638 -28.86 -7.45 -17.58
CA PHE A 638 -28.03 -7.34 -16.38
C PHE A 638 -26.58 -7.78 -16.61
N VAL A 639 -26.35 -8.87 -17.35
CA VAL A 639 -24.99 -9.38 -17.64
C VAL A 639 -24.26 -8.50 -18.65
N LYS A 640 -24.99 -7.82 -19.55
CA LYS A 640 -24.41 -6.90 -20.54
C LYS A 640 -24.00 -5.57 -19.93
N THR A 641 -24.72 -5.10 -18.91
CA THR A 641 -24.58 -3.74 -18.37
C THR A 641 -23.79 -3.65 -17.06
N VAL A 642 -23.53 -4.78 -16.37
CA VAL A 642 -22.88 -4.82 -15.04
C VAL A 642 -21.47 -5.38 -15.10
#